data_AF-A0A852ZZ96-F1
#
_entry.id   AF-A0A852ZZ96-F1
#
_cell.length_a   1.000
_cell.length_b   1.000
_cell.length_c   1.000
_cell.angle_alpha   90.00
_cell.angle_beta   90.00
_cell.angle_gamma   90.00
#
_symmetry.space_group_name_H-M   'P 1'
#
loop_
_entity.id
_entity.type
_entity.pdbx_description
1 polymer ?
#
loop_
_entity_poly.entity_id
_entity_poly.type
_entity_poly.pdbx_seq_one_letter_code
_entity_poly.pdbx_strand_id
1 'polypeptide(L)'
;MRPRTRPQRPVTVAALALSLLLPTSLAPTTASALAPGGGAASAATTQAVLVNQSGYDVDRPKRFTAPLADEGSPFTITRQGNATVLFRGEVRGGVGDFTAFQPTAPGPYVVTVTGSAGTGSSHPFGIGPYWTYRVSLQRAVDFMVESRCAHGDAAALVHTDPAGNHCNRGNTGVAWRDSHQFSFELQGLIRLFLTNPDAFTRAPATGRYDGLAVPTTPDAPEIVKLINWGVDLYLQGRVNHDLLKEQLAWFLYAYPHLSRWIPRAQYDRARDHLVRLWGDPARDRWNWYDVEHSADLFQTQTVIGTGKGSLPPGHSIIPNLMMYEVARRDGLPDPDRYFRAAHDQAAWIIAHLDWNDPATTKGQRMSEHITVEALAYFLKRYGARAPIGLREKITQWADVAIARSDNMWDFRRYSDTLWVIPQYNEPGNVAGFPAAALAAARVLDDPERIAALRRIATAQIDNVFGRNPADAHFSHDAATPEGFEGVERGWPEEYPPGQGAGELEEVRGVLDGSPKEASYPYDPAADLGYTEGWVAFNSAWNASLSQLASDQSVMRGYRADRLGAISRIAVGEELAVRLRAPLNLDAATAESAVVRVTGSGGDVETVSVREASASALDFWANLRTGAGAARPGDGILQTAPGETITMSYGLDVYRTAATVTVVAPTT
;
A
#
# COMPACT_ATOMS: atom_id res chain seq x y z
N MET A 1 -58.03 42.46 -51.26
CA MET A 1 -57.27 41.22 -51.51
C MET A 1 -56.50 40.86 -50.23
N ARG A 2 -56.38 39.57 -49.87
CA ARG A 2 -55.58 39.06 -48.73
C ARG A 2 -55.06 37.65 -49.06
N PRO A 3 -53.85 37.26 -48.63
CA PRO A 3 -53.37 35.86 -48.74
C PRO A 3 -54.12 34.89 -47.80
N ARG A 4 -53.89 33.59 -47.99
CA ARG A 4 -54.68 32.48 -47.38
C ARG A 4 -54.16 32.03 -46.01
N THR A 5 -55.08 31.53 -45.19
CA THR A 5 -54.82 30.71 -44.00
C THR A 5 -54.83 29.20 -44.32
N ARG A 6 -54.28 28.39 -43.40
CA ARG A 6 -54.64 26.97 -43.21
C ARG A 6 -54.77 26.67 -41.70
N PRO A 7 -55.69 25.79 -41.25
CA PRO A 7 -56.05 25.65 -39.82
C PRO A 7 -55.48 24.40 -39.13
N GLN A 8 -55.67 24.34 -37.81
CA GLN A 8 -55.38 23.20 -36.91
C GLN A 8 -56.39 22.03 -37.04
N ARG A 9 -56.00 20.84 -36.57
CA ARG A 9 -56.90 19.83 -35.95
C ARG A 9 -56.15 19.01 -34.86
N PRO A 10 -56.79 18.60 -33.75
CA PRO A 10 -56.17 17.82 -32.67
C PRO A 10 -56.84 16.45 -32.37
N VAL A 11 -56.30 15.69 -31.39
CA VAL A 11 -56.88 14.50 -30.70
C VAL A 11 -56.95 13.22 -31.56
N THR A 12 -56.42 12.05 -31.14
CA THR A 12 -57.03 11.16 -30.13
C THR A 12 -56.03 10.21 -29.46
N VAL A 13 -56.36 9.75 -28.25
CA VAL A 13 -55.61 8.83 -27.38
C VAL A 13 -55.68 7.37 -27.85
N ALA A 14 -54.60 6.61 -27.63
CA ALA A 14 -54.65 5.16 -27.49
C ALA A 14 -53.73 4.73 -26.32
N ALA A 15 -54.22 3.85 -25.44
CA ALA A 15 -53.43 3.23 -24.39
C ALA A 15 -53.01 1.82 -24.81
N LEU A 16 -51.87 1.34 -24.31
CA LEU A 16 -51.47 -0.06 -24.43
C LEU A 16 -50.75 -0.52 -23.15
N ALA A 17 -50.89 -1.81 -22.85
CA ALA A 17 -50.66 -2.35 -21.51
C ALA A 17 -49.25 -2.91 -21.31
N LEU A 18 -48.89 -3.07 -20.03
CA LEU A 18 -47.68 -3.73 -19.56
C LEU A 18 -47.74 -5.24 -19.82
N SER A 19 -46.74 -5.78 -20.52
CA SER A 19 -46.58 -7.22 -20.78
C SER A 19 -45.12 -7.62 -20.55
N LEU A 20 -44.86 -8.53 -19.61
CA LEU A 20 -43.53 -9.13 -19.41
C LEU A 20 -43.23 -10.12 -20.54
N LEU A 21 -42.00 -10.15 -21.04
CA LEU A 21 -41.41 -11.29 -21.77
C LEU A 21 -39.86 -11.21 -21.80
N LEU A 22 -39.22 -12.17 -21.14
CA LEU A 22 -37.87 -12.69 -21.42
C LEU A 22 -38.04 -14.03 -22.18
N PRO A 23 -37.00 -14.68 -22.77
CA PRO A 23 -35.56 -14.37 -22.84
C PRO A 23 -35.21 -13.80 -24.26
N THR A 24 -34.07 -13.95 -24.97
CA THR A 24 -32.94 -14.90 -25.02
C THR A 24 -31.60 -14.27 -25.44
N SER A 25 -30.52 -15.03 -25.24
CA SER A 25 -29.14 -14.74 -25.65
C SER A 25 -28.92 -14.58 -27.17
N LEU A 26 -27.92 -13.78 -27.54
CA LEU A 26 -27.17 -13.89 -28.79
C LEU A 26 -25.67 -14.03 -28.49
N ALA A 27 -24.95 -14.78 -29.33
CA ALA A 27 -23.56 -15.18 -29.11
C ALA A 27 -22.55 -14.25 -29.82
N PRO A 28 -21.29 -14.17 -29.35
CA PRO A 28 -20.22 -13.42 -30.03
C PRO A 28 -19.79 -14.08 -31.35
N THR A 29 -19.36 -13.27 -32.31
CA THR A 29 -19.02 -13.72 -33.67
C THR A 29 -17.59 -14.23 -33.82
N THR A 30 -17.48 -15.54 -34.03
CA THR A 30 -16.47 -16.21 -34.90
C THR A 30 -15.01 -15.73 -34.82
N ALA A 31 -14.18 -16.46 -34.06
CA ALA A 31 -12.75 -16.52 -34.34
C ALA A 31 -12.48 -17.22 -35.70
N SER A 32 -11.39 -16.84 -36.37
CA SER A 32 -10.91 -17.53 -37.58
C SER A 32 -9.88 -18.59 -37.21
N ALA A 33 -10.13 -19.84 -37.59
CA ALA A 33 -9.27 -20.97 -37.26
C ALA A 33 -8.38 -21.39 -38.44
N LEU A 34 -7.10 -21.60 -38.17
CA LEU A 34 -6.17 -22.35 -39.02
C LEU A 34 -5.58 -23.51 -38.20
N ALA A 35 -5.56 -24.70 -38.81
CA ALA A 35 -5.34 -25.97 -38.11
C ALA A 35 -3.83 -26.25 -37.86
N PRO A 36 -3.49 -27.04 -36.82
CA PRO A 36 -2.10 -27.26 -36.41
C PRO A 36 -1.34 -28.24 -37.30
N GLY A 37 -0.01 -28.11 -37.33
CA GLY A 37 0.89 -29.07 -37.97
C GLY A 37 2.30 -29.04 -37.39
N GLY A 38 2.90 -30.23 -37.21
CA GLY A 38 4.30 -30.41 -36.78
C GLY A 38 4.45 -30.54 -35.26
N GLY A 39 4.66 -31.77 -34.78
CA GLY A 39 4.70 -32.08 -33.34
C GLY A 39 5.86 -31.41 -32.59
N ALA A 40 5.54 -30.88 -31.40
CA ALA A 40 6.53 -30.63 -30.37
C ALA A 40 7.01 -31.97 -29.77
N ALA A 41 8.32 -32.12 -29.59
CA ALA A 41 8.85 -33.20 -28.76
C ALA A 41 8.47 -32.97 -27.30
N SER A 42 8.39 -34.05 -26.51
CA SER A 42 8.25 -33.95 -25.05
C SER A 42 9.51 -33.32 -24.47
N ALA A 43 9.48 -32.00 -24.27
CA ALA A 43 10.41 -31.33 -23.38
C ALA A 43 10.14 -31.87 -21.97
N ALA A 44 11.10 -32.60 -21.40
CA ALA A 44 10.97 -33.09 -20.03
C ALA A 44 10.75 -31.89 -19.11
N THR A 45 9.60 -31.87 -18.42
CA THR A 45 9.22 -30.79 -17.51
C THR A 45 10.23 -30.71 -16.38
N THR A 46 11.16 -29.77 -16.50
CA THR A 46 12.18 -29.48 -15.49
C THR A 46 11.50 -29.11 -14.18
N GLN A 47 11.99 -29.65 -13.06
CA GLN A 47 11.55 -29.29 -11.71
C GLN A 47 11.54 -27.76 -11.54
N ALA A 48 10.35 -27.15 -11.51
CA ALA A 48 10.22 -25.72 -11.30
C ALA A 48 10.53 -25.36 -9.84
N VAL A 49 11.18 -24.21 -9.62
CA VAL A 49 11.61 -23.71 -8.30
C VAL A 49 11.45 -22.18 -8.27
N LEU A 50 10.24 -21.71 -7.95
CA LEU A 50 9.84 -20.32 -8.09
C LEU A 50 10.07 -19.54 -6.79
N VAL A 51 10.67 -18.35 -6.91
CA VAL A 51 11.15 -17.51 -5.80
C VAL A 51 10.66 -16.07 -5.98
N ASN A 52 10.69 -15.30 -4.89
CA ASN A 52 10.87 -13.85 -5.01
C ASN A 52 12.23 -13.62 -5.69
N GLN A 53 12.22 -13.17 -6.95
CA GLN A 53 13.43 -13.08 -7.78
C GLN A 53 14.39 -12.02 -7.24
N SER A 54 13.88 -10.86 -6.82
CA SER A 54 14.70 -9.82 -6.18
C SER A 54 15.37 -10.34 -4.90
N GLY A 55 14.57 -10.86 -3.96
CA GLY A 55 15.08 -11.36 -2.69
C GLY A 55 14.22 -11.01 -1.48
N TYR A 56 14.76 -11.34 -0.30
CA TYR A 56 13.98 -11.43 0.94
C TYR A 56 14.57 -10.62 2.10
N ASP A 57 13.68 -10.14 2.97
CA ASP A 57 14.03 -9.58 4.27
C ASP A 57 14.64 -10.66 5.20
N VAL A 58 15.83 -10.41 5.73
CA VAL A 58 16.61 -11.41 6.48
C VAL A 58 15.90 -11.93 7.74
N ASP A 59 15.17 -11.08 8.47
CA ASP A 59 14.44 -11.44 9.70
C ASP A 59 12.94 -11.78 9.49
N ARG A 60 12.52 -12.02 8.24
CA ARG A 60 11.13 -12.35 7.85
C ARG A 60 11.00 -13.78 7.28
N PRO A 61 9.75 -14.27 7.07
CA PRO A 61 9.49 -15.52 6.38
C PRO A 61 10.16 -15.58 5.01
N LYS A 62 10.70 -16.74 4.63
CA LYS A 62 11.39 -16.95 3.35
C LYS A 62 10.98 -18.29 2.75
N ARG A 63 10.29 -18.25 1.61
CA ARG A 63 9.63 -19.41 1.00
C ARG A 63 9.80 -19.40 -0.51
N PHE A 64 10.01 -20.59 -1.08
CA PHE A 64 9.91 -20.83 -2.52
C PHE A 64 8.79 -21.85 -2.79
N THR A 65 8.29 -21.88 -4.01
CA THR A 65 7.29 -22.87 -4.45
C THR A 65 7.90 -23.79 -5.50
N ALA A 66 7.80 -25.10 -5.31
CA ALA A 66 8.26 -26.13 -6.23
C ALA A 66 7.07 -27.04 -6.60
N PRO A 67 6.21 -26.62 -7.55
CA PRO A 67 4.89 -27.20 -7.78
C PRO A 67 4.92 -28.62 -8.37
N LEU A 68 6.08 -29.06 -8.86
CA LEU A 68 6.31 -30.40 -9.43
C LEU A 68 7.11 -31.34 -8.49
N ALA A 69 7.45 -30.89 -7.28
CA ALA A 69 8.24 -31.67 -6.33
C ALA A 69 7.37 -32.60 -5.47
N ASP A 70 7.85 -33.80 -5.18
CA ASP A 70 7.21 -34.73 -4.25
C ASP A 70 7.30 -34.22 -2.80
N GLU A 71 6.36 -34.62 -1.93
CA GLU A 71 6.44 -34.36 -0.48
C GLU A 71 7.72 -34.96 0.10
N GLY A 72 8.51 -34.13 0.79
CA GLY A 72 9.82 -34.51 1.32
C GLY A 72 10.98 -34.36 0.33
N SER A 73 10.77 -33.84 -0.89
CA SER A 73 11.87 -33.61 -1.85
C SER A 73 12.95 -32.72 -1.23
N PRO A 74 14.23 -33.14 -1.18
CA PRO A 74 15.29 -32.36 -0.58
C PRO A 74 15.60 -31.11 -1.43
N PHE A 75 15.87 -30.00 -0.74
CA PHE A 75 16.43 -28.80 -1.36
C PHE A 75 17.72 -28.34 -0.67
N THR A 76 18.55 -27.64 -1.43
CA THR A 76 19.77 -26.98 -0.97
C THR A 76 19.75 -25.52 -1.34
N ILE A 77 20.39 -24.67 -0.54
CA ILE A 77 20.74 -23.30 -0.94
C ILE A 77 22.25 -23.18 -1.05
N THR A 78 22.73 -22.64 -2.17
CA THR A 78 24.14 -22.27 -2.36
C THR A 78 24.25 -20.78 -2.72
N ARG A 79 25.46 -20.22 -2.69
CA ARG A 79 25.73 -18.93 -3.35
C ARG A 79 25.88 -19.19 -4.85
N GLN A 80 25.36 -18.30 -5.70
CA GLN A 80 25.50 -18.42 -7.16
C GLN A 80 26.98 -18.62 -7.56
N GLY A 81 27.24 -19.55 -8.48
CA GLY A 81 28.60 -19.90 -8.92
C GLY A 81 29.44 -20.72 -7.91
N ASN A 82 28.90 -21.08 -6.74
CA ASN A 82 29.59 -21.88 -5.72
C ASN A 82 28.78 -23.13 -5.37
N ALA A 83 29.41 -24.31 -5.40
CA ALA A 83 28.77 -25.60 -5.06
C ALA A 83 28.66 -25.86 -3.54
N THR A 84 29.14 -24.95 -2.70
CA THR A 84 29.08 -25.08 -1.23
C THR A 84 27.64 -24.88 -0.75
N VAL A 85 27.06 -25.93 -0.19
CA VAL A 85 25.73 -25.90 0.42
C VAL A 85 25.77 -25.13 1.74
N LEU A 86 24.97 -24.07 1.82
CA LEU A 86 24.86 -23.18 2.98
C LEU A 86 23.62 -23.46 3.83
N PHE A 87 22.57 -24.02 3.21
CA PHE A 87 21.34 -24.43 3.89
C PHE A 87 20.75 -25.68 3.23
N ARG A 88 19.96 -26.46 3.98
CA ARG A 88 19.24 -27.65 3.52
C ARG A 88 17.83 -27.67 4.12
N GLY A 89 16.87 -28.18 3.36
CA GLY A 89 15.52 -28.43 3.84
C GLY A 89 14.79 -29.44 2.97
N GLU A 90 13.48 -29.55 3.18
CA GLU A 90 12.56 -30.44 2.46
C GLU A 90 11.39 -29.61 1.93
N VAL A 91 10.91 -29.93 0.74
CA VAL A 91 9.66 -29.37 0.19
C VAL A 91 8.48 -30.06 0.85
N ARG A 92 7.49 -29.28 1.31
CA ARG A 92 6.28 -29.75 1.99
C ARG A 92 5.06 -29.04 1.43
N GLY A 93 4.07 -29.78 0.94
CA GLY A 93 2.90 -29.21 0.26
C GLY A 93 3.25 -28.30 -0.93
N GLY A 94 4.34 -28.60 -1.65
CA GLY A 94 4.87 -27.77 -2.74
C GLY A 94 5.66 -26.53 -2.28
N VAL A 95 5.84 -26.30 -0.97
CA VAL A 95 6.57 -25.15 -0.40
C VAL A 95 7.90 -25.59 0.20
N GLY A 96 8.99 -24.89 -0.10
CA GLY A 96 10.22 -24.99 0.69
C GLY A 96 10.39 -23.76 1.58
N ASP A 97 10.40 -23.97 2.90
CA ASP A 97 10.60 -22.90 3.89
C ASP A 97 12.08 -22.84 4.33
N PHE A 98 12.69 -21.67 4.15
CA PHE A 98 14.07 -21.38 4.54
C PHE A 98 14.15 -20.12 5.41
N THR A 99 13.10 -19.80 6.16
CA THR A 99 13.02 -18.67 7.09
C THR A 99 14.20 -18.64 8.08
N ALA A 100 14.70 -19.82 8.48
CA ALA A 100 15.85 -20.01 9.37
C ALA A 100 17.22 -19.72 8.72
N PHE A 101 17.31 -19.59 7.39
CA PHE A 101 18.57 -19.21 6.72
C PHE A 101 18.80 -17.70 6.86
N GLN A 102 19.71 -17.33 7.77
CA GLN A 102 20.10 -15.94 8.04
C GLN A 102 21.59 -15.73 7.67
N PRO A 103 21.92 -15.56 6.39
CA PRO A 103 23.29 -15.31 5.96
C PRO A 103 23.78 -13.91 6.38
N THR A 104 25.09 -13.77 6.53
CA THR A 104 25.77 -12.49 6.81
C THR A 104 26.21 -11.74 5.54
N ALA A 105 26.02 -12.33 4.37
CA ALA A 105 26.30 -11.73 3.07
C ALA A 105 24.98 -11.66 2.26
N PRO A 106 24.79 -10.68 1.37
CA PRO A 106 23.51 -10.48 0.70
C PRO A 106 23.19 -11.50 -0.40
N GLY A 107 24.17 -12.31 -0.85
CA GLY A 107 24.01 -13.29 -1.93
C GLY A 107 24.86 -12.96 -3.16
N PRO A 108 24.35 -13.15 -4.40
CA PRO A 108 23.08 -13.82 -4.72
C PRO A 108 23.09 -15.31 -4.31
N TYR A 109 21.92 -15.81 -3.96
CA TYR A 109 21.66 -17.19 -3.56
C TYR A 109 20.80 -17.90 -4.60
N VAL A 110 20.91 -19.23 -4.67
CA VAL A 110 20.10 -20.08 -5.54
C VAL A 110 19.58 -21.26 -4.72
N VAL A 111 18.29 -21.58 -4.86
CA VAL A 111 17.70 -22.84 -4.39
C VAL A 111 17.85 -23.88 -5.49
N THR A 112 18.29 -25.09 -5.15
CA THR A 112 18.20 -26.27 -6.02
C THR A 112 17.31 -27.32 -5.36
N VAL A 113 16.38 -27.89 -6.11
CA VAL A 113 15.45 -28.96 -5.69
C VAL A 113 15.68 -30.19 -6.57
N THR A 114 15.64 -31.39 -5.97
CA THR A 114 15.69 -32.67 -6.69
C THR A 114 14.52 -33.55 -6.24
N GLY A 115 13.68 -33.95 -7.18
CA GLY A 115 12.52 -34.85 -6.97
C GLY A 115 12.27 -35.75 -8.19
N SER A 116 11.09 -36.36 -8.28
CA SER A 116 10.69 -37.23 -9.40
C SER A 116 10.61 -36.49 -10.74
N ALA A 117 10.28 -35.19 -10.73
CA ALA A 117 10.38 -34.27 -11.87
C ALA A 117 11.82 -33.84 -12.22
N GLY A 118 12.83 -34.52 -11.68
CA GLY A 118 14.24 -34.27 -11.94
C GLY A 118 14.86 -33.24 -11.00
N THR A 119 15.86 -32.51 -11.48
CA THR A 119 16.54 -31.45 -10.73
C THR A 119 16.34 -30.11 -11.42
N GLY A 120 16.08 -29.07 -10.63
CA GLY A 120 15.93 -27.71 -11.11
C GLY A 120 16.42 -26.71 -10.08
N SER A 121 16.64 -25.47 -10.53
CA SER A 121 17.15 -24.38 -9.70
C SER A 121 16.33 -23.12 -9.91
N SER A 122 16.26 -22.29 -8.88
CA SER A 122 15.63 -20.97 -8.95
C SER A 122 16.45 -19.98 -9.76
N HIS A 123 15.83 -18.86 -10.11
CA HIS A 123 16.58 -17.61 -10.34
C HIS A 123 17.48 -17.28 -9.14
N PRO A 124 18.60 -16.56 -9.34
CA PRO A 124 19.31 -15.93 -8.24
C PRO A 124 18.40 -14.99 -7.45
N PHE A 125 18.66 -14.82 -6.15
CA PHE A 125 17.94 -13.86 -5.29
C PHE A 125 18.80 -13.34 -4.14
N GLY A 126 18.47 -12.17 -3.60
CA GLY A 126 19.11 -11.58 -2.42
C GLY A 126 18.51 -12.02 -1.08
N ILE A 127 19.27 -11.86 0.01
CA ILE A 127 18.73 -11.84 1.39
C ILE A 127 19.41 -10.71 2.16
N GLY A 128 18.66 -9.74 2.70
CA GLY A 128 19.27 -8.60 3.40
C GLY A 128 18.35 -7.86 4.38
N PRO A 129 18.87 -6.83 5.07
CA PRO A 129 18.07 -5.97 5.92
C PRO A 129 17.08 -5.18 5.06
N TYR A 130 15.78 -5.30 5.35
CA TYR A 130 14.73 -4.49 4.71
C TYR A 130 14.71 -4.53 3.18
N TRP A 131 15.23 -5.62 2.60
CA TRP A 131 15.41 -5.85 1.17
C TRP A 131 14.19 -5.44 0.35
N THR A 132 13.01 -5.93 0.71
CA THR A 132 11.77 -5.66 -0.04
C THR A 132 11.46 -4.17 -0.12
N TYR A 133 11.57 -3.45 1.00
CA TYR A 133 11.28 -2.02 1.04
C TYR A 133 12.37 -1.24 0.29
N ARG A 134 13.64 -1.60 0.48
CA ARG A 134 14.82 -1.02 -0.18
C ARG A 134 14.69 -1.02 -1.70
N VAL A 135 14.44 -2.17 -2.32
CA VAL A 135 14.35 -2.30 -3.79
C VAL A 135 13.10 -1.65 -4.38
N SER A 136 12.05 -1.45 -3.57
CA SER A 136 10.75 -0.96 -4.03
C SER A 136 10.56 0.55 -3.90
N LEU A 137 11.17 1.18 -2.90
CA LEU A 137 10.79 2.55 -2.50
C LEU A 137 11.04 3.58 -3.61
N GLN A 138 12.19 3.51 -4.28
CA GLN A 138 12.52 4.47 -5.33
C GLN A 138 11.54 4.35 -6.51
N ARG A 139 11.13 3.13 -6.87
CA ARG A 139 10.15 2.88 -7.96
C ARG A 139 8.73 3.29 -7.59
N ALA A 140 8.35 3.12 -6.33
CA ALA A 140 7.12 3.66 -5.78
C ALA A 140 7.04 5.20 -5.88
N VAL A 141 8.17 5.91 -5.76
CA VAL A 141 8.25 7.36 -5.96
C VAL A 141 8.33 7.71 -7.45
N ASP A 142 9.26 7.10 -8.20
CA ASP A 142 9.47 7.32 -9.65
C ASP A 142 8.15 7.23 -10.43
N PHE A 143 7.40 6.14 -10.23
CA PHE A 143 6.10 5.94 -10.86
C PHE A 143 5.15 7.11 -10.60
N MET A 144 5.08 7.60 -9.36
CA MET A 144 4.18 8.71 -8.98
C MET A 144 4.68 10.08 -9.49
N VAL A 145 5.96 10.22 -9.85
CA VAL A 145 6.52 11.41 -10.51
C VAL A 145 6.22 11.39 -12.01
N GLU A 146 6.35 10.23 -12.66
CA GLU A 146 6.26 10.08 -14.12
C GLU A 146 4.83 9.86 -14.62
N SER A 147 3.96 9.22 -13.84
CA SER A 147 2.54 9.04 -14.18
C SER A 147 1.71 10.33 -14.11
N ARG A 148 2.26 11.50 -13.76
CA ARG A 148 1.48 12.75 -13.60
C ARG A 148 0.91 13.29 -14.90
N CYS A 149 -0.29 13.89 -14.82
CA CYS A 149 -0.90 14.59 -15.94
C CYS A 149 0.00 15.72 -16.46
N ALA A 150 0.06 15.89 -17.78
CA ALA A 150 0.95 16.83 -18.47
C ALA A 150 2.44 16.73 -18.05
N HIS A 151 2.88 15.55 -17.60
CA HIS A 151 4.25 15.27 -17.14
C HIS A 151 4.76 16.29 -16.08
N GLY A 152 3.87 16.77 -15.21
CA GLY A 152 4.22 17.75 -14.18
C GLY A 152 4.05 19.22 -14.56
N ASP A 153 3.34 19.52 -15.67
CA ASP A 153 3.00 20.89 -16.10
C ASP A 153 1.50 21.20 -15.94
N ALA A 154 1.13 21.74 -14.78
CA ALA A 154 -0.27 22.06 -14.50
C ALA A 154 -0.84 23.17 -15.39
N ALA A 155 0.02 24.00 -16.02
CA ALA A 155 -0.43 25.08 -16.90
C ALA A 155 -1.00 24.56 -18.24
N ALA A 156 -0.76 23.29 -18.58
CA ALA A 156 -1.34 22.62 -19.74
C ALA A 156 -2.69 21.93 -19.45
N LEU A 157 -3.17 21.91 -18.20
CA LEU A 157 -4.36 21.17 -17.79
C LEU A 157 -5.67 21.99 -17.90
N VAL A 158 -6.74 21.36 -18.35
CA VAL A 158 -8.05 22.01 -18.56
C VAL A 158 -9.01 21.69 -17.40
N HIS A 159 -9.00 22.47 -16.34
CA HIS A 159 -9.83 22.22 -15.14
C HIS A 159 -11.35 22.45 -15.30
N THR A 160 -11.79 22.97 -16.46
CA THR A 160 -13.20 23.31 -16.71
C THR A 160 -14.05 22.11 -17.10
N ASP A 161 -13.49 21.13 -17.81
CA ASP A 161 -14.19 19.94 -18.30
C ASP A 161 -13.91 18.75 -17.36
N PRO A 162 -14.91 18.27 -16.59
CA PRO A 162 -14.76 17.12 -15.70
C PRO A 162 -14.95 15.76 -16.40
N ALA A 163 -15.26 15.75 -17.71
CA ALA A 163 -15.66 14.56 -18.47
C ALA A 163 -14.70 14.22 -19.62
N GLY A 164 -13.86 15.16 -20.08
CA GLY A 164 -12.88 14.90 -21.13
C GLY A 164 -11.71 15.88 -21.18
N ASN A 165 -10.61 15.45 -21.80
CA ASN A 165 -9.42 16.26 -22.15
C ASN A 165 -8.78 17.06 -20.99
N HIS A 166 -8.90 16.57 -19.75
CA HIS A 166 -8.20 17.15 -18.61
C HIS A 166 -6.74 16.68 -18.53
N CYS A 167 -6.53 15.37 -18.62
CA CYS A 167 -5.23 14.72 -18.60
C CYS A 167 -4.80 14.33 -20.04
N ASN A 168 -3.54 13.92 -20.22
CA ASN A 168 -2.89 13.65 -21.52
C ASN A 168 -3.81 12.98 -22.56
N ARG A 169 -3.90 13.55 -23.77
CA ARG A 169 -4.68 13.00 -24.91
C ARG A 169 -6.18 12.70 -24.65
N GLY A 170 -6.74 13.14 -23.53
CA GLY A 170 -8.11 12.74 -23.12
C GLY A 170 -8.17 11.54 -22.18
N ASN A 171 -7.03 11.06 -21.66
CA ASN A 171 -6.98 10.09 -20.57
C ASN A 171 -7.75 10.58 -19.33
N THR A 172 -8.23 9.64 -18.53
CA THR A 172 -8.88 9.91 -17.25
C THR A 172 -7.87 10.36 -16.18
N GLY A 173 -8.39 10.84 -15.05
CA GLY A 173 -7.60 11.31 -13.91
C GLY A 173 -7.68 12.82 -13.69
N VAL A 174 -7.30 13.23 -12.48
CA VAL A 174 -7.31 14.65 -12.02
C VAL A 174 -5.89 15.17 -11.76
N ALA A 175 -4.95 14.27 -11.46
CA ALA A 175 -3.56 14.62 -11.16
C ALA A 175 -2.54 13.61 -11.71
N TRP A 176 -2.96 12.36 -11.92
CA TRP A 176 -2.17 11.28 -12.52
C TRP A 176 -2.94 10.65 -13.70
N ARG A 177 -2.21 10.17 -14.70
CA ARG A 177 -2.72 9.63 -15.96
C ARG A 177 -3.39 8.27 -15.70
N ASP A 178 -4.60 8.09 -16.24
CA ASP A 178 -5.49 6.97 -15.93
C ASP A 178 -5.87 6.83 -14.44
N SER A 179 -5.70 7.88 -13.62
CA SER A 179 -6.20 7.85 -12.24
C SER A 179 -7.72 7.99 -12.20
N HIS A 180 -8.33 7.47 -11.14
CA HIS A 180 -9.77 7.56 -10.91
C HIS A 180 -10.02 7.95 -9.45
N GLN A 181 -11.23 8.36 -9.09
CA GLN A 181 -11.55 8.84 -7.74
C GLN A 181 -11.22 7.81 -6.63
N PHE A 182 -11.23 6.52 -6.97
CA PHE A 182 -10.90 5.37 -6.13
C PHE A 182 -9.45 4.87 -6.29
N SER A 183 -8.53 5.69 -6.82
CA SER A 183 -7.10 5.34 -6.88
C SER A 183 -6.33 5.62 -5.58
N PHE A 184 -6.84 6.47 -4.69
CA PHE A 184 -6.32 6.72 -3.34
C PHE A 184 -4.85 7.25 -3.28
N GLU A 185 -4.41 7.95 -4.32
CA GLU A 185 -3.04 8.42 -4.55
C GLU A 185 -2.46 9.23 -3.38
N LEU A 186 -3.20 10.25 -2.91
CA LEU A 186 -2.79 11.08 -1.77
C LEU A 186 -2.75 10.28 -0.47
N GLN A 187 -3.59 9.25 -0.31
CA GLN A 187 -3.54 8.41 0.88
C GLN A 187 -2.23 7.61 0.90
N GLY A 188 -1.88 6.95 -0.21
CA GLY A 188 -0.62 6.20 -0.35
C GLY A 188 0.61 7.07 -0.10
N LEU A 189 0.70 8.24 -0.76
CA LEU A 189 1.80 9.18 -0.61
C LEU A 189 1.94 9.72 0.83
N ILE A 190 0.83 10.10 1.47
CA ILE A 190 0.85 10.61 2.84
C ILE A 190 1.23 9.52 3.84
N ARG A 191 0.74 8.28 3.67
CA ARG A 191 1.10 7.15 4.55
C ARG A 191 2.57 6.77 4.42
N LEU A 192 3.12 6.74 3.20
CA LEU A 192 4.54 6.56 2.97
C LEU A 192 5.36 7.59 3.76
N PHE A 193 5.06 8.88 3.61
CA PHE A 193 5.77 9.93 4.36
C PHE A 193 5.59 9.84 5.88
N LEU A 194 4.38 9.56 6.38
CA LEU A 194 4.11 9.47 7.82
C LEU A 194 4.73 8.22 8.47
N THR A 195 4.88 7.12 7.75
CA THR A 195 5.49 5.89 8.28
C THR A 195 7.00 5.98 8.39
N ASN A 196 7.65 6.62 7.42
CA ASN A 196 9.10 6.59 7.29
C ASN A 196 9.68 7.92 6.74
N PRO A 197 9.55 9.05 7.46
CA PRO A 197 9.83 10.38 6.91
C PRO A 197 11.28 10.56 6.44
N ASP A 198 12.24 9.95 7.15
CA ASP A 198 13.66 10.08 6.83
C ASP A 198 14.07 9.38 5.53
N ALA A 199 13.26 8.43 5.05
CA ALA A 199 13.48 7.80 3.75
C ALA A 199 13.31 8.80 2.58
N PHE A 200 12.55 9.87 2.79
CA PHE A 200 12.24 10.86 1.75
C PHE A 200 12.97 12.19 1.94
N THR A 201 13.28 12.60 3.18
CA THR A 201 13.97 13.87 3.46
C THR A 201 15.47 13.86 3.12
N ARG A 202 16.05 12.69 2.83
CA ARG A 202 17.45 12.53 2.38
C ARG A 202 17.66 12.85 0.90
N ALA A 203 16.68 12.53 0.05
CA ALA A 203 16.83 12.61 -1.41
C ALA A 203 16.49 14.02 -1.95
N PRO A 204 17.28 14.57 -2.90
CA PRO A 204 16.89 15.78 -3.61
C PRO A 204 15.69 15.50 -4.50
N ALA A 205 14.77 16.47 -4.59
CA ALA A 205 13.65 16.40 -5.52
C ALA A 205 14.12 16.57 -6.98
N THR A 206 13.61 15.74 -7.87
CA THR A 206 13.97 15.63 -9.29
C THR A 206 12.81 15.93 -10.25
N GLY A 207 11.56 15.87 -9.77
CA GLY A 207 10.38 16.08 -10.62
C GLY A 207 10.16 17.54 -11.06
N ARG A 208 9.54 17.72 -12.23
CA ARG A 208 8.97 18.99 -12.72
C ARG A 208 7.64 19.30 -12.01
N TYR A 209 7.37 20.54 -11.61
CA TYR A 209 6.16 20.94 -10.86
C TYR A 209 5.68 22.35 -11.25
N ASP A 210 5.36 22.53 -12.53
CA ASP A 210 5.02 23.83 -13.09
C ASP A 210 3.51 24.10 -12.99
N GLY A 211 3.09 25.37 -13.03
CA GLY A 211 1.69 25.79 -13.07
C GLY A 211 0.87 25.65 -11.77
N LEU A 212 1.46 25.19 -10.67
CA LEU A 212 0.77 25.05 -9.38
C LEU A 212 0.32 26.39 -8.80
N ALA A 213 -0.93 26.48 -8.34
CA ALA A 213 -1.51 27.70 -7.78
C ALA A 213 -0.95 28.05 -6.38
N VAL A 214 -0.47 27.05 -5.62
CA VAL A 214 0.41 27.23 -4.46
C VAL A 214 1.56 26.21 -4.55
N PRO A 215 2.77 26.60 -4.95
CA PRO A 215 3.93 25.70 -4.98
C PRO A 215 4.48 25.44 -3.57
N THR A 216 5.30 24.40 -3.43
CA THR A 216 6.08 24.13 -2.21
C THR A 216 7.29 25.06 -2.09
N THR A 217 7.98 25.02 -0.95
CA THR A 217 9.35 25.55 -0.87
C THR A 217 10.30 24.75 -1.80
N PRO A 218 11.43 25.34 -2.23
CA PRO A 218 12.40 24.64 -3.09
C PRO A 218 13.04 23.40 -2.44
N ASP A 219 13.23 23.43 -1.12
CA ASP A 219 13.81 22.36 -0.29
C ASP A 219 12.82 21.25 0.09
N ALA A 220 11.61 21.24 -0.48
CA ALA A 220 10.65 20.17 -0.29
C ALA A 220 11.17 18.85 -0.89
N PRO A 221 11.14 17.72 -0.15
CA PRO A 221 11.48 16.41 -0.70
C PRO A 221 10.41 15.98 -1.72
N GLU A 222 10.78 15.07 -2.63
CA GLU A 222 9.95 14.69 -3.79
C GLU A 222 8.52 14.27 -3.39
N ILE A 223 8.37 13.44 -2.34
CA ILE A 223 7.05 12.99 -1.88
C ILE A 223 6.15 14.14 -1.39
N VAL A 224 6.72 15.20 -0.84
CA VAL A 224 5.97 16.38 -0.38
C VAL A 224 5.54 17.25 -1.55
N LYS A 225 6.34 17.28 -2.63
CA LYS A 225 5.93 17.89 -3.90
C LYS A 225 4.81 17.09 -4.58
N LEU A 226 4.89 15.75 -4.58
CA LEU A 226 3.82 14.86 -5.05
C LEU A 226 2.50 15.05 -4.30
N ILE A 227 2.55 15.14 -2.96
CA ILE A 227 1.38 15.43 -2.13
C ILE A 227 0.79 16.80 -2.49
N ASN A 228 1.62 17.84 -2.61
CA ASN A 228 1.15 19.18 -2.96
C ASN A 228 0.57 19.26 -4.37
N TRP A 229 1.12 18.51 -5.33
CA TRP A 229 0.61 18.39 -6.70
C TRP A 229 -0.81 17.83 -6.72
N GLY A 230 -1.06 16.67 -6.09
CA GLY A 230 -2.40 16.08 -6.01
C GLY A 230 -3.40 17.02 -5.33
N VAL A 231 -3.01 17.62 -4.19
CA VAL A 231 -3.86 18.59 -3.47
C VAL A 231 -4.20 19.80 -4.32
N ASP A 232 -3.25 20.39 -5.03
CA ASP A 232 -3.48 21.59 -5.83
C ASP A 232 -4.41 21.31 -7.01
N LEU A 233 -4.18 20.21 -7.74
CA LEU A 233 -4.98 19.87 -8.92
C LEU A 233 -6.40 19.43 -8.54
N TYR A 234 -6.57 18.75 -7.40
CA TYR A 234 -7.91 18.46 -6.87
C TYR A 234 -8.67 19.76 -6.51
N LEU A 235 -7.97 20.77 -6.00
CA LEU A 235 -8.54 22.09 -5.72
C LEU A 235 -8.83 22.91 -7.00
N GLN A 236 -7.92 22.95 -7.97
CA GLN A 236 -8.12 23.63 -9.26
C GLN A 236 -9.24 22.94 -10.08
N GLY A 237 -9.24 21.61 -10.09
CA GLY A 237 -10.31 20.77 -10.65
C GLY A 237 -11.64 20.85 -9.89
N ARG A 238 -11.67 21.48 -8.71
CA ARG A 238 -12.86 21.64 -7.84
C ARG A 238 -13.58 20.31 -7.62
N VAL A 239 -12.85 19.30 -7.13
CA VAL A 239 -13.38 17.95 -6.92
C VAL A 239 -14.55 17.95 -5.93
N ASN A 240 -15.60 17.16 -6.21
CA ASN A 240 -16.71 16.92 -5.29
C ASN A 240 -17.16 15.45 -5.19
N HIS A 241 -16.54 14.50 -5.90
CA HIS A 241 -16.71 13.08 -5.56
C HIS A 241 -16.23 12.82 -4.12
N ASP A 242 -16.97 12.02 -3.35
CA ASP A 242 -16.66 11.75 -1.94
C ASP A 242 -15.26 11.17 -1.73
N LEU A 243 -14.85 10.14 -2.47
CA LEU A 243 -13.50 9.59 -2.42
C LEU A 243 -12.38 10.64 -2.68
N LEU A 244 -12.65 11.67 -3.50
CA LEU A 244 -11.71 12.79 -3.70
C LEU A 244 -11.76 13.82 -2.57
N LYS A 245 -12.92 14.04 -1.94
CA LYS A 245 -13.02 14.81 -0.67
C LYS A 245 -12.21 14.12 0.43
N GLU A 246 -12.31 12.79 0.52
CA GLU A 246 -11.59 11.96 1.49
C GLU A 246 -10.08 12.07 1.33
N GLN A 247 -9.57 11.99 0.09
CA GLN A 247 -8.15 12.16 -0.20
C GLN A 247 -7.60 13.52 0.27
N LEU A 248 -8.37 14.61 0.14
CA LEU A 248 -7.98 15.91 0.70
C LEU A 248 -8.01 15.96 2.24
N ALA A 249 -8.84 15.15 2.90
CA ALA A 249 -8.86 15.08 4.37
C ALA A 249 -7.57 14.50 4.94
N TRP A 250 -6.94 13.53 4.26
CA TRP A 250 -5.61 13.04 4.61
C TRP A 250 -4.56 14.16 4.60
N PHE A 251 -4.62 15.07 3.62
CA PHE A 251 -3.75 16.24 3.58
C PHE A 251 -4.02 17.20 4.75
N LEU A 252 -5.28 17.54 5.04
CA LEU A 252 -5.61 18.41 6.18
C LEU A 252 -5.15 17.84 7.51
N TYR A 253 -5.23 16.53 7.66
CA TYR A 253 -4.75 15.81 8.82
C TYR A 253 -3.23 15.88 8.95
N ALA A 254 -2.51 15.47 7.89
CA ALA A 254 -1.05 15.41 7.85
C ALA A 254 -0.36 16.79 7.80
N TYR A 255 -1.08 17.87 7.47
CA TYR A 255 -0.52 19.21 7.27
C TYR A 255 0.48 19.70 8.34
N PRO A 256 0.30 19.47 9.66
CA PRO A 256 1.29 19.88 10.67
C PRO A 256 2.69 19.26 10.48
N HIS A 257 2.80 18.12 9.79
CA HIS A 257 4.06 17.48 9.43
C HIS A 257 4.62 17.94 8.07
N LEU A 258 3.79 18.62 7.26
CA LEU A 258 4.12 19.12 5.92
C LEU A 258 4.34 20.64 5.90
N SER A 259 3.92 21.37 6.95
CA SER A 259 3.83 22.83 7.01
C SER A 259 5.14 23.60 6.92
N ARG A 260 6.30 22.91 7.05
CA ARG A 260 7.61 23.49 6.70
C ARG A 260 7.71 23.81 5.20
N TRP A 261 7.15 22.95 4.37
CA TRP A 261 7.37 22.91 2.92
C TRP A 261 6.14 23.30 2.11
N ILE A 262 4.93 23.04 2.64
CA ILE A 262 3.65 23.39 2.01
C ILE A 262 3.12 24.68 2.66
N PRO A 263 2.97 25.80 1.90
CA PRO A 263 2.49 27.06 2.45
C PRO A 263 1.09 26.96 3.05
N ARG A 264 0.87 27.71 4.14
CA ARG A 264 -0.39 27.76 4.89
C ARG A 264 -1.63 28.06 4.02
N ALA A 265 -1.46 28.87 2.97
CA ALA A 265 -2.52 29.17 2.01
C ALA A 265 -3.12 27.91 1.34
N GLN A 266 -2.31 26.85 1.13
CA GLN A 266 -2.81 25.61 0.54
C GLN A 266 -3.69 24.81 1.52
N TYR A 267 -3.29 24.81 2.80
CA TYR A 267 -4.09 24.23 3.87
C TYR A 267 -5.44 24.94 4.02
N ASP A 268 -5.46 26.28 4.05
CA ASP A 268 -6.71 27.04 4.16
C ASP A 268 -7.61 26.82 2.93
N ARG A 269 -7.05 26.79 1.70
CA ARG A 269 -7.81 26.43 0.47
C ARG A 269 -8.47 25.06 0.59
N ALA A 270 -7.71 24.04 1.00
CA ALA A 270 -8.20 22.66 1.14
C ALA A 270 -9.26 22.54 2.26
N ARG A 271 -9.05 23.20 3.40
CA ARG A 271 -10.00 23.18 4.53
C ARG A 271 -11.31 23.83 4.11
N ASP A 272 -11.25 25.02 3.54
CA ASP A 272 -12.46 25.78 3.22
C ASP A 272 -13.23 25.13 2.06
N HIS A 273 -12.55 24.40 1.17
CA HIS A 273 -13.18 23.53 0.17
C HIS A 273 -13.94 22.36 0.82
N LEU A 274 -13.29 21.57 1.68
CA LEU A 274 -13.90 20.41 2.31
C LEU A 274 -15.00 20.75 3.31
N VAL A 275 -14.82 21.77 4.14
CA VAL A 275 -15.81 22.14 5.18
C VAL A 275 -17.14 22.58 4.56
N ARG A 276 -17.14 23.13 3.34
CA ARG A 276 -18.36 23.42 2.57
C ARG A 276 -19.01 22.17 1.96
N LEU A 277 -18.21 21.20 1.51
CA LEU A 277 -18.67 20.07 0.68
C LEU A 277 -18.82 18.74 1.42
N TRP A 278 -18.41 18.62 2.68
CA TRP A 278 -18.41 17.34 3.40
C TRP A 278 -19.82 16.72 3.49
N GLY A 279 -20.83 17.56 3.73
CA GLY A 279 -22.24 17.18 3.74
C GLY A 279 -23.01 17.42 2.44
N ASP A 280 -22.30 17.61 1.31
CA ASP A 280 -22.93 17.84 0.00
C ASP A 280 -23.07 16.50 -0.75
N PRO A 281 -24.30 16.06 -1.11
CA PRO A 281 -24.52 14.82 -1.84
C PRO A 281 -24.05 14.87 -3.31
N ALA A 282 -23.73 16.05 -3.87
CA ALA A 282 -23.32 16.21 -5.26
C ALA A 282 -21.89 15.69 -5.55
N ARG A 283 -21.72 15.10 -6.74
CA ARG A 283 -20.47 14.49 -7.23
C ARG A 283 -20.32 14.59 -8.77
N ASP A 284 -20.86 15.65 -9.36
CA ASP A 284 -20.89 15.90 -10.81
C ASP A 284 -19.51 16.16 -11.45
N ARG A 285 -18.41 16.00 -10.70
CA ARG A 285 -17.05 16.25 -11.17
C ARG A 285 -16.12 15.07 -10.82
N TRP A 286 -15.55 14.46 -11.87
CA TRP A 286 -14.51 13.42 -11.82
C TRP A 286 -15.02 12.08 -11.24
N ASN A 287 -15.99 11.47 -11.93
CA ASN A 287 -16.79 10.33 -11.47
C ASN A 287 -16.84 9.15 -12.46
N TRP A 288 -15.68 8.59 -12.81
CA TRP A 288 -15.57 7.45 -13.74
C TRP A 288 -15.92 6.12 -13.07
N TYR A 289 -16.49 5.17 -13.82
CA TYR A 289 -16.94 3.85 -13.31
C TYR A 289 -17.80 3.93 -12.02
N ASP A 290 -18.52 5.05 -11.88
CA ASP A 290 -19.29 5.38 -10.70
C ASP A 290 -20.66 4.66 -10.66
N VAL A 291 -21.19 4.50 -9.46
CA VAL A 291 -22.48 3.86 -9.18
C VAL A 291 -23.44 4.84 -8.49
N GLU A 292 -24.73 4.52 -8.45
CA GLU A 292 -25.70 5.39 -7.79
C GLU A 292 -25.54 5.33 -6.26
N HIS A 293 -24.96 6.38 -5.70
CA HIS A 293 -24.80 6.62 -4.27
C HIS A 293 -25.02 8.12 -3.97
N SER A 294 -24.59 8.60 -2.79
CA SER A 294 -24.65 10.01 -2.39
C SER A 294 -23.28 10.41 -1.82
N ALA A 295 -22.80 11.64 -2.09
CA ALA A 295 -21.47 12.08 -1.65
C ALA A 295 -21.43 12.78 -0.28
N ASP A 296 -22.52 12.75 0.51
CA ASP A 296 -22.53 13.22 1.90
C ASP A 296 -21.70 12.27 2.79
N LEU A 297 -20.52 12.72 3.22
CA LEU A 297 -19.60 11.94 4.05
C LEU A 297 -20.03 11.85 5.52
N PHE A 298 -21.14 12.47 5.92
CA PHE A 298 -21.75 12.25 7.22
C PHE A 298 -22.79 11.11 7.24
N GLN A 299 -23.17 10.55 6.08
CA GLN A 299 -24.10 9.42 6.00
C GLN A 299 -23.36 8.07 6.15
N THR A 300 -24.08 7.03 6.56
CA THR A 300 -23.60 5.65 6.44
C THR A 300 -23.61 5.23 4.97
N GLN A 301 -22.43 5.02 4.38
CA GLN A 301 -22.27 4.52 3.03
C GLN A 301 -22.50 3.00 2.99
N THR A 302 -23.64 2.60 2.41
CA THR A 302 -24.10 1.20 2.32
C THR A 302 -23.95 0.59 0.93
N VAL A 303 -23.57 1.40 -0.07
CA VAL A 303 -23.32 0.97 -1.45
C VAL A 303 -21.90 0.43 -1.55
N ILE A 304 -21.75 -0.83 -1.97
CA ILE A 304 -20.47 -1.44 -2.34
C ILE A 304 -20.34 -1.32 -3.86
N GLY A 305 -19.21 -0.82 -4.35
CA GLY A 305 -18.97 -0.66 -5.79
C GLY A 305 -18.54 -1.95 -6.49
N THR A 306 -18.19 -1.84 -7.77
CA THR A 306 -17.98 -2.99 -8.66
C THR A 306 -16.56 -3.56 -8.62
N GLY A 307 -16.34 -4.71 -9.28
CA GLY A 307 -15.02 -5.33 -9.44
C GLY A 307 -13.95 -4.44 -10.08
N LYS A 308 -14.31 -3.36 -10.80
CA LYS A 308 -13.35 -2.34 -11.29
C LYS A 308 -12.75 -1.50 -10.15
N GLY A 309 -13.32 -1.48 -8.94
CA GLY A 309 -12.63 -1.00 -7.72
C GLY A 309 -13.25 0.19 -6.96
N SER A 310 -14.43 0.69 -7.37
CA SER A 310 -15.09 1.83 -6.72
C SER A 310 -15.71 1.47 -5.36
N LEU A 311 -15.84 2.47 -4.47
CA LEU A 311 -16.49 2.38 -3.14
C LEU A 311 -16.12 1.12 -2.31
N PRO A 312 -14.89 1.03 -1.77
CA PRO A 312 -14.51 -0.05 -0.84
C PRO A 312 -15.16 0.15 0.54
N PRO A 313 -15.80 -0.89 1.13
CA PRO A 313 -16.62 -0.71 2.33
C PRO A 313 -15.88 -0.01 3.49
N GLY A 314 -16.40 1.14 3.93
CA GLY A 314 -15.79 1.91 5.03
C GLY A 314 -14.68 2.88 4.62
N HIS A 315 -14.52 3.17 3.32
CA HIS A 315 -13.70 4.25 2.80
C HIS A 315 -13.80 5.55 3.65
N SER A 316 -15.03 5.93 4.02
CA SER A 316 -15.35 7.14 4.79
C SER A 316 -14.94 7.13 6.27
N ILE A 317 -14.48 6.01 6.84
CA ILE A 317 -14.13 5.90 8.27
C ILE A 317 -12.90 6.75 8.60
N ILE A 318 -11.74 6.47 7.99
CA ILE A 318 -10.49 7.19 8.32
C ILE A 318 -10.63 8.69 7.99
N PRO A 319 -11.15 9.11 6.82
CA PRO A 319 -11.34 10.52 6.48
C PRO A 319 -12.22 11.27 7.47
N ASN A 320 -13.30 10.66 7.99
CA ASN A 320 -14.09 11.25 9.06
C ASN A 320 -13.34 11.30 10.40
N LEU A 321 -12.62 10.24 10.79
CA LEU A 321 -11.78 10.25 11.99
C LEU A 321 -10.61 11.25 11.92
N MET A 322 -10.18 11.58 10.71
CA MET A 322 -9.19 12.63 10.42
C MET A 322 -9.83 14.02 10.48
N MET A 323 -10.99 14.22 9.84
CA MET A 323 -11.74 15.48 9.95
C MET A 323 -12.21 15.77 11.38
N TYR A 324 -12.43 14.76 12.21
CA TYR A 324 -12.65 14.92 13.65
C TYR A 324 -11.49 15.65 14.34
N GLU A 325 -10.26 15.19 14.12
CA GLU A 325 -9.06 15.78 14.73
C GLU A 325 -8.73 17.15 14.11
N VAL A 326 -8.95 17.32 12.80
CA VAL A 326 -8.86 18.63 12.13
C VAL A 326 -9.86 19.62 12.73
N ALA A 327 -11.12 19.22 12.89
CA ALA A 327 -12.18 20.07 13.45
C ALA A 327 -11.87 20.46 14.91
N ARG A 328 -11.35 19.54 15.71
CA ARG A 328 -10.91 19.82 17.09
C ARG A 328 -9.68 20.75 17.15
N ARG A 329 -8.73 20.58 16.23
CA ARG A 329 -7.50 21.39 16.14
C ARG A 329 -7.78 22.81 15.68
N ASP A 330 -8.64 22.98 14.68
CA ASP A 330 -8.93 24.27 14.03
C ASP A 330 -10.14 25.00 14.66
N GLY A 331 -10.87 24.36 15.59
CA GLY A 331 -12.03 24.97 16.26
C GLY A 331 -13.30 25.00 15.41
N LEU A 332 -13.49 24.03 14.52
CA LEU A 332 -14.66 23.95 13.64
C LEU A 332 -15.92 23.46 14.40
N PRO A 333 -17.14 23.83 13.95
CA PRO A 333 -18.38 23.41 14.61
C PRO A 333 -18.64 21.89 14.58
N ASP A 334 -19.30 21.38 15.62
CA ASP A 334 -19.73 19.97 15.81
C ASP A 334 -18.70 18.91 15.34
N PRO A 335 -17.48 18.90 15.92
CA PRO A 335 -16.46 17.93 15.54
C PRO A 335 -16.95 16.49 15.72
N ASP A 336 -17.72 16.21 16.78
CA ASP A 336 -18.23 14.87 17.04
C ASP A 336 -19.21 14.37 15.94
N ARG A 337 -19.71 15.21 15.02
CA ARG A 337 -20.46 14.74 13.83
C ARG A 337 -19.60 13.86 12.93
N TYR A 338 -18.34 14.22 12.72
CA TYR A 338 -17.39 13.40 11.96
C TYR A 338 -17.11 12.08 12.70
N PHE A 339 -16.93 12.12 14.03
CA PHE A 339 -16.73 10.91 14.82
C PHE A 339 -17.95 9.96 14.77
N ARG A 340 -19.17 10.50 14.84
CA ARG A 340 -20.42 9.74 14.69
C ARG A 340 -20.49 9.04 13.32
N ALA A 341 -20.26 9.77 12.22
CA ALA A 341 -20.27 9.19 10.88
C ALA A 341 -19.29 8.02 10.72
N ALA A 342 -18.06 8.14 11.23
CA ALA A 342 -17.10 7.04 11.24
C ALA A 342 -17.55 5.86 12.11
N HIS A 343 -18.07 6.13 13.31
CA HIS A 343 -18.59 5.10 14.23
C HIS A 343 -19.72 4.30 13.58
N ASP A 344 -20.68 4.99 12.98
CA ASP A 344 -21.89 4.38 12.42
C ASP A 344 -21.58 3.61 11.13
N GLN A 345 -20.59 4.06 10.35
CA GLN A 345 -20.02 3.28 9.23
C GLN A 345 -19.36 1.97 9.70
N ALA A 346 -18.53 2.03 10.74
CA ALA A 346 -17.88 0.84 11.29
C ALA A 346 -18.90 -0.12 11.93
N ALA A 347 -19.93 0.41 12.61
CA ALA A 347 -21.03 -0.38 13.15
C ALA A 347 -21.86 -1.08 12.04
N TRP A 348 -22.11 -0.38 10.92
CA TRP A 348 -22.78 -0.97 9.76
C TRP A 348 -21.97 -2.13 9.18
N ILE A 349 -20.65 -1.99 9.02
CA ILE A 349 -19.76 -3.06 8.53
C ILE A 349 -19.79 -4.30 9.43
N ILE A 350 -19.73 -4.09 10.75
CA ILE A 350 -19.79 -5.19 11.73
C ILE A 350 -21.08 -6.00 11.57
N ALA A 351 -22.22 -5.31 11.39
CA ALA A 351 -23.54 -5.91 11.30
C ALA A 351 -23.90 -6.52 9.93
N HIS A 352 -23.36 -6.02 8.81
CA HIS A 352 -23.88 -6.35 7.47
C HIS A 352 -22.92 -7.06 6.51
N LEU A 353 -21.60 -6.93 6.64
CA LEU A 353 -20.68 -7.63 5.74
C LEU A 353 -20.48 -9.08 6.19
N ASP A 354 -20.69 -10.05 5.30
CA ASP A 354 -20.16 -11.40 5.47
C ASP A 354 -18.77 -11.47 4.83
N TRP A 355 -17.76 -11.94 5.57
CA TRP A 355 -16.42 -12.12 5.02
C TRP A 355 -16.28 -13.38 4.16
N ASN A 356 -17.22 -14.32 4.25
CA ASN A 356 -17.26 -15.47 3.35
C ASN A 356 -17.67 -15.05 1.93
N ASP A 357 -18.40 -13.94 1.77
CA ASP A 357 -18.64 -13.33 0.47
C ASP A 357 -17.30 -12.81 -0.10
N PRO A 358 -16.84 -13.31 -1.26
CA PRO A 358 -15.63 -12.80 -1.88
C PRO A 358 -15.77 -11.34 -2.33
N ALA A 359 -17.00 -10.83 -2.56
CA ALA A 359 -17.23 -9.43 -2.94
C ALA A 359 -16.79 -8.43 -1.85
N THR A 360 -16.82 -8.83 -0.57
CA THR A 360 -16.41 -7.98 0.56
C THR A 360 -14.95 -8.15 0.96
N THR A 361 -14.26 -9.19 0.43
CA THR A 361 -12.93 -9.61 0.90
C THR A 361 -11.84 -9.64 -0.17
N LYS A 362 -12.16 -9.85 -1.45
CA LYS A 362 -11.26 -9.73 -2.61
C LYS A 362 -12.00 -9.19 -3.87
N GLY A 363 -13.16 -8.55 -3.66
CA GLY A 363 -14.16 -8.27 -4.68
C GLY A 363 -13.91 -7.09 -5.61
N GLN A 364 -12.82 -6.34 -5.39
CA GLN A 364 -12.58 -5.03 -5.98
C GLN A 364 -11.09 -4.91 -6.31
N ARG A 365 -10.70 -4.97 -7.60
CA ARG A 365 -9.36 -5.33 -8.14
C ARG A 365 -8.11 -4.53 -7.67
N MET A 366 -8.25 -3.64 -6.69
CA MET A 366 -7.17 -2.98 -5.94
C MET A 366 -7.59 -2.39 -4.58
N SER A 367 -8.88 -2.10 -4.37
CA SER A 367 -9.35 -1.19 -3.31
C SER A 367 -9.77 -1.88 -2.02
N GLU A 368 -9.88 -3.21 -2.01
CA GLU A 368 -10.44 -3.94 -0.87
C GLU A 368 -9.62 -3.74 0.42
N HIS A 369 -8.31 -3.50 0.28
CA HIS A 369 -7.39 -3.23 1.38
C HIS A 369 -7.83 -2.07 2.30
N ILE A 370 -8.47 -1.04 1.74
CA ILE A 370 -8.99 0.14 2.45
C ILE A 370 -9.94 -0.26 3.58
N THR A 371 -10.77 -1.30 3.36
CA THR A 371 -11.76 -1.81 4.32
C THR A 371 -11.12 -2.18 5.66
N VAL A 372 -10.06 -2.99 5.62
CA VAL A 372 -9.44 -3.56 6.82
C VAL A 372 -8.55 -2.54 7.51
N GLU A 373 -7.84 -1.71 6.73
CA GLU A 373 -7.07 -0.60 7.27
C GLU A 373 -7.96 0.42 7.98
N ALA A 374 -9.17 0.67 7.48
CA ALA A 374 -10.15 1.55 8.13
C ALA A 374 -10.59 1.02 9.51
N LEU A 375 -10.98 -0.26 9.57
CA LEU A 375 -11.34 -0.91 10.84
C LEU A 375 -10.16 -0.95 11.82
N ALA A 376 -8.95 -1.28 11.34
CA ALA A 376 -7.74 -1.32 12.16
C ALA A 376 -7.30 0.07 12.63
N TYR A 377 -7.35 1.11 11.78
CA TYR A 377 -7.06 2.50 12.17
C TYR A 377 -7.99 2.93 13.31
N PHE A 378 -9.30 2.66 13.20
CA PHE A 378 -10.26 2.97 14.24
C PHE A 378 -9.91 2.26 15.56
N LEU A 379 -9.73 0.94 15.52
CA LEU A 379 -9.40 0.15 16.71
C LEU A 379 -8.09 0.61 17.36
N LYS A 380 -7.07 0.96 16.56
CA LYS A 380 -5.76 1.43 17.03
C LYS A 380 -5.78 2.84 17.62
N ARG A 381 -6.59 3.76 17.08
CA ARG A 381 -6.62 5.17 17.48
C ARG A 381 -7.68 5.46 18.56
N TYR A 382 -8.81 4.76 18.52
CA TYR A 382 -9.98 5.05 19.34
C TYR A 382 -10.66 3.78 19.91
N GLY A 383 -9.93 2.67 20.14
CA GLY A 383 -10.53 1.40 20.58
C GLY A 383 -11.51 1.48 21.78
N ALA A 384 -11.29 2.38 22.74
CA ALA A 384 -12.20 2.61 23.87
C ALA A 384 -13.50 3.39 23.54
N ARG A 385 -13.64 3.85 22.28
CA ARG A 385 -14.81 4.54 21.70
C ARG A 385 -15.24 3.92 20.36
N ALA A 386 -14.67 2.76 20.00
CA ALA A 386 -15.03 2.04 18.80
C ALA A 386 -16.34 1.26 18.99
N PRO A 387 -17.06 0.92 17.91
CA PRO A 387 -18.23 0.03 18.02
C PRO A 387 -17.85 -1.31 18.65
N ILE A 388 -18.76 -1.84 19.48
CA ILE A 388 -18.64 -3.18 20.06
C ILE A 388 -18.62 -4.21 18.93
N GLY A 389 -17.71 -5.18 18.99
CA GLY A 389 -17.51 -6.19 17.95
C GLY A 389 -16.44 -5.84 16.91
N LEU A 390 -15.81 -4.66 16.96
CA LEU A 390 -14.81 -4.26 15.96
C LEU A 390 -13.57 -5.16 15.92
N ARG A 391 -13.07 -5.57 17.10
CA ARG A 391 -11.90 -6.46 17.21
C ARG A 391 -12.23 -7.84 16.66
N GLU A 392 -13.38 -8.36 17.07
CA GLU A 392 -13.95 -9.64 16.66
C GLU A 392 -14.18 -9.68 15.14
N LYS A 393 -14.66 -8.58 14.55
CA LYS A 393 -14.87 -8.45 13.10
C LYS A 393 -13.56 -8.49 12.30
N ILE A 394 -12.49 -7.89 12.82
CA ILE A 394 -11.14 -7.96 12.22
C ILE A 394 -10.56 -9.38 12.38
N THR A 395 -10.78 -10.04 13.52
CA THR A 395 -10.40 -11.45 13.71
C THR A 395 -11.08 -12.37 12.69
N GLN A 396 -12.39 -12.24 12.50
CA GLN A 396 -13.16 -13.02 11.51
C GLN A 396 -12.63 -12.81 10.08
N TRP A 397 -12.27 -11.56 9.71
CA TRP A 397 -11.65 -11.29 8.41
C TRP A 397 -10.30 -11.99 8.27
N ALA A 398 -9.46 -11.91 9.30
CA ALA A 398 -8.14 -12.52 9.33
C ALA A 398 -8.22 -14.06 9.23
N ASP A 399 -9.20 -14.68 9.88
CA ASP A 399 -9.45 -16.12 9.80
C ASP A 399 -9.80 -16.56 8.37
N VAL A 400 -10.69 -15.83 7.67
CA VAL A 400 -11.02 -16.10 6.25
C VAL A 400 -9.80 -15.85 5.34
N ALA A 401 -9.06 -14.76 5.56
CA ALA A 401 -7.87 -14.44 4.76
C ALA A 401 -6.78 -15.52 4.89
N ILE A 402 -6.53 -16.01 6.12
CA ILE A 402 -5.59 -17.11 6.39
C ILE A 402 -6.08 -18.41 5.75
N ALA A 403 -7.36 -18.77 5.90
CA ALA A 403 -7.92 -19.98 5.31
C ALA A 403 -7.86 -19.99 3.78
N ARG A 404 -8.12 -18.85 3.13
CA ARG A 404 -8.00 -18.71 1.66
C ARG A 404 -6.55 -18.70 1.17
N SER A 405 -5.59 -18.40 2.05
CA SER A 405 -4.15 -18.51 1.80
C SER A 405 -3.55 -19.90 2.06
N ASP A 406 -4.31 -20.89 2.53
CA ASP A 406 -3.78 -22.24 2.79
C ASP A 406 -3.58 -23.02 1.46
N ASN A 407 -2.43 -22.80 0.82
CA ASN A 407 -2.00 -23.41 -0.43
C ASN A 407 -0.49 -23.20 -0.69
N MET A 408 0.06 -23.84 -1.73
CA MET A 408 1.50 -23.84 -2.04
C MET A 408 2.11 -22.48 -2.44
N TRP A 409 1.31 -21.43 -2.62
CA TRP A 409 1.77 -20.06 -2.85
C TRP A 409 1.63 -19.17 -1.61
N ASP A 410 1.05 -19.69 -0.52
CA ASP A 410 0.46 -18.90 0.58
C ASP A 410 -0.51 -17.79 0.07
N PHE A 411 -1.08 -17.96 -1.14
CA PHE A 411 -1.78 -16.92 -1.90
C PHE A 411 -3.24 -16.81 -1.50
N ARG A 412 -3.70 -15.64 -1.04
CA ARG A 412 -5.11 -15.40 -0.71
C ARG A 412 -5.97 -15.55 -1.96
N ARG A 413 -6.65 -16.70 -2.07
CA ARG A 413 -7.64 -16.98 -3.11
C ARG A 413 -8.86 -16.06 -2.99
N TYR A 414 -9.56 -15.86 -4.09
CA TYR A 414 -10.79 -15.06 -4.16
C TYR A 414 -11.91 -15.70 -3.35
N SER A 415 -12.19 -16.97 -3.66
CA SER A 415 -13.13 -17.81 -2.92
C SER A 415 -12.51 -19.17 -2.67
N ASP A 416 -13.29 -20.08 -2.08
CA ASP A 416 -12.86 -21.44 -1.82
C ASP A 416 -12.77 -22.27 -3.12
N THR A 417 -13.31 -21.74 -4.23
CA THR A 417 -13.37 -22.35 -5.57
C THR A 417 -12.64 -21.57 -6.67
N LEU A 418 -12.20 -20.32 -6.41
CA LEU A 418 -11.54 -19.45 -7.39
C LEU A 418 -10.31 -18.77 -6.80
N TRP A 419 -9.22 -18.71 -7.56
CA TRP A 419 -7.96 -18.08 -7.15
C TRP A 419 -8.00 -16.54 -7.27
N VAL A 420 -8.45 -16.02 -8.41
CA VAL A 420 -8.43 -14.58 -8.70
C VAL A 420 -9.84 -14.00 -8.88
N ILE A 421 -9.97 -12.67 -8.82
CA ILE A 421 -11.23 -12.00 -9.14
C ILE A 421 -11.68 -12.35 -10.58
N PRO A 422 -12.95 -12.74 -10.81
CA PRO A 422 -13.49 -12.94 -12.15
C PRO A 422 -13.35 -11.68 -13.03
N GLN A 423 -13.25 -11.90 -14.34
CA GLN A 423 -13.32 -10.87 -15.41
C GLN A 423 -12.16 -9.85 -15.49
N TYR A 424 -11.32 -9.69 -14.46
CA TYR A 424 -10.31 -8.64 -14.42
C TYR A 424 -8.85 -9.15 -14.29
N ASN A 425 -7.89 -8.23 -14.43
CA ASN A 425 -6.50 -8.38 -13.98
C ASN A 425 -6.37 -7.76 -12.57
N GLU A 426 -5.72 -8.41 -11.62
CA GLU A 426 -5.71 -8.00 -10.21
C GLU A 426 -4.35 -7.64 -9.55
N PRO A 427 -3.38 -6.97 -10.23
CA PRO A 427 -2.13 -6.55 -9.60
C PRO A 427 -2.36 -5.78 -8.29
N GLY A 428 -3.38 -4.93 -8.25
CA GLY A 428 -3.78 -4.19 -7.06
C GLY A 428 -4.26 -5.03 -5.88
N ASN A 429 -5.01 -6.12 -6.10
CA ASN A 429 -5.44 -7.01 -5.00
C ASN A 429 -4.23 -7.67 -4.33
N VAL A 430 -3.24 -8.07 -5.13
CA VAL A 430 -2.03 -8.74 -4.64
C VAL A 430 -1.09 -7.74 -3.98
N ALA A 431 -0.82 -6.62 -4.67
CA ALA A 431 0.06 -5.56 -4.17
C ALA A 431 -0.54 -4.78 -2.98
N GLY A 432 -1.87 -4.66 -2.87
CA GLY A 432 -2.57 -3.98 -1.77
C GLY A 432 -2.84 -4.85 -0.54
N PHE A 433 -2.90 -6.17 -0.69
CA PHE A 433 -3.20 -7.07 0.43
C PHE A 433 -2.27 -6.97 1.65
N PRO A 434 -0.93 -6.85 1.50
CA PRO A 434 -0.03 -6.66 2.64
C PRO A 434 -0.44 -5.48 3.52
N ALA A 435 -1.02 -4.40 2.98
CA ALA A 435 -1.55 -3.28 3.75
C ALA A 435 -2.64 -3.72 4.74
N ALA A 436 -3.64 -4.46 4.27
CA ALA A 436 -4.73 -5.00 5.08
C ALA A 436 -4.23 -6.01 6.12
N ALA A 437 -3.42 -6.98 5.70
CA ALA A 437 -2.92 -8.05 6.57
C ALA A 437 -2.03 -7.51 7.69
N LEU A 438 -1.13 -6.56 7.39
CA LEU A 438 -0.27 -5.94 8.39
C LEU A 438 -1.02 -4.94 9.27
N ALA A 439 -2.04 -4.24 8.76
CA ALA A 439 -2.90 -3.39 9.58
C ALA A 439 -3.68 -4.21 10.62
N ALA A 440 -4.26 -5.35 10.22
CA ALA A 440 -4.89 -6.30 11.14
C ALA A 440 -3.88 -6.87 12.16
N ALA A 441 -2.70 -7.30 11.71
CA ALA A 441 -1.64 -7.84 12.57
C ALA A 441 -1.11 -6.84 13.62
N ARG A 442 -1.31 -5.53 13.42
CA ARG A 442 -0.94 -4.46 14.36
C ARG A 442 -2.02 -4.12 15.40
N VAL A 443 -3.21 -4.73 15.32
CA VAL A 443 -4.32 -4.47 16.26
C VAL A 443 -4.87 -5.71 16.96
N LEU A 444 -4.67 -6.91 16.42
CA LEU A 444 -5.00 -8.19 17.06
C LEU A 444 -3.94 -8.59 18.10
N ASP A 445 -4.27 -9.55 18.97
CA ASP A 445 -3.42 -9.96 20.11
C ASP A 445 -2.81 -11.37 19.98
N ASP A 446 -3.40 -12.23 19.15
CA ASP A 446 -3.03 -13.64 18.97
C ASP A 446 -1.70 -13.78 18.20
N PRO A 447 -0.61 -14.28 18.81
CA PRO A 447 0.69 -14.38 18.16
C PRO A 447 0.73 -15.28 16.93
N GLU A 448 -0.06 -16.36 16.90
CA GLU A 448 -0.08 -17.30 15.77
C GLU A 448 -0.82 -16.70 14.59
N ARG A 449 -1.97 -16.05 14.83
CA ARG A 449 -2.71 -15.29 13.80
C ARG A 449 -1.88 -14.10 13.28
N ILE A 450 -1.17 -13.38 14.15
CA ILE A 450 -0.26 -12.29 13.76
C ILE A 450 0.90 -12.81 12.90
N ALA A 451 1.50 -13.96 13.26
CA ALA A 451 2.55 -14.59 12.46
C ALA A 451 2.03 -15.09 11.10
N ALA A 452 0.81 -15.65 11.06
CA ALA A 452 0.16 -16.06 9.83
C ALA A 452 -0.14 -14.86 8.90
N LEU A 453 -0.73 -13.78 9.43
CA LEU A 453 -0.98 -12.54 8.68
C LEU A 453 0.31 -11.94 8.10
N ARG A 454 1.40 -11.88 8.88
CA ARG A 454 2.71 -11.44 8.38
C ARG A 454 3.26 -12.36 7.29
N ARG A 455 3.09 -13.68 7.40
CA ARG A 455 3.55 -14.67 6.41
C ARG A 455 2.82 -14.51 5.07
N ILE A 456 1.49 -14.38 5.09
CA ILE A 456 0.70 -14.22 3.85
C ILE A 456 0.89 -12.83 3.22
N ALA A 457 1.13 -11.79 4.04
CA ALA A 457 1.58 -10.48 3.55
C ALA A 457 2.92 -10.59 2.80
N THR A 458 3.94 -11.25 3.38
CA THR A 458 5.21 -11.53 2.69
C THR A 458 5.00 -12.35 1.42
N ALA A 459 4.15 -13.38 1.45
CA ALA A 459 3.95 -14.21 0.25
C ALA A 459 3.21 -13.49 -0.89
N GLN A 460 2.37 -12.49 -0.61
CA GLN A 460 1.76 -11.68 -1.67
C GLN A 460 2.76 -10.68 -2.25
N ILE A 461 3.73 -10.21 -1.46
CA ILE A 461 4.92 -9.51 -1.96
C ILE A 461 5.74 -10.47 -2.85
N ASP A 462 6.04 -11.69 -2.38
CA ASP A 462 6.79 -12.67 -3.16
C ASP A 462 6.08 -12.98 -4.50
N ASN A 463 4.74 -13.00 -4.51
CA ASN A 463 3.92 -13.20 -5.70
C ASN A 463 4.08 -12.05 -6.72
N VAL A 464 4.08 -10.78 -6.26
CA VAL A 464 4.42 -9.61 -7.09
C VAL A 464 5.83 -9.73 -7.69
N PHE A 465 6.78 -10.32 -6.94
CA PHE A 465 8.18 -10.48 -7.29
C PHE A 465 8.55 -11.84 -7.94
N GLY A 466 7.58 -12.59 -8.47
CA GLY A 466 7.84 -13.80 -9.28
C GLY A 466 7.58 -15.16 -8.62
N ARG A 467 7.27 -15.23 -7.31
CA ARG A 467 6.76 -16.46 -6.66
C ARG A 467 5.27 -16.66 -6.99
N ASN A 468 5.00 -16.82 -8.28
CA ASN A 468 3.67 -16.96 -8.86
C ASN A 468 3.74 -17.92 -10.07
N PRO A 469 2.62 -18.50 -10.54
CA PRO A 469 2.65 -19.52 -11.60
C PRO A 469 3.28 -19.09 -12.94
N ALA A 470 3.36 -17.78 -13.21
CA ALA A 470 3.93 -17.25 -14.45
C ALA A 470 5.46 -17.07 -14.40
N ASP A 471 6.11 -17.23 -13.23
CA ASP A 471 7.55 -17.01 -12.98
C ASP A 471 8.05 -15.63 -13.47
N ALA A 472 7.29 -14.58 -13.17
CA ALA A 472 7.52 -13.23 -13.65
C ALA A 472 7.14 -12.20 -12.59
N HIS A 473 7.94 -11.14 -12.43
CA HIS A 473 7.53 -9.95 -11.68
C HIS A 473 6.32 -9.29 -12.36
N PHE A 474 5.47 -8.60 -11.60
CA PHE A 474 4.24 -7.95 -12.08
C PHE A 474 4.46 -6.70 -12.97
N SER A 475 5.69 -6.44 -13.43
CA SER A 475 6.09 -5.26 -14.20
C SER A 475 6.92 -5.72 -15.39
N HIS A 476 6.65 -5.23 -16.61
CA HIS A 476 7.37 -5.66 -17.82
C HIS A 476 8.87 -5.36 -17.70
N ASP A 477 9.19 -4.10 -17.44
CA ASP A 477 10.55 -3.59 -17.31
C ASP A 477 11.27 -3.97 -16.01
N ALA A 478 10.73 -4.90 -15.20
CA ALA A 478 11.30 -5.22 -13.89
C ALA A 478 12.77 -5.69 -13.93
N ALA A 479 13.19 -6.34 -15.02
CA ALA A 479 14.54 -6.85 -15.22
C ALA A 479 15.49 -5.86 -15.94
N THR A 480 15.06 -4.62 -16.19
CA THR A 480 15.92 -3.56 -16.77
C THR A 480 16.75 -2.87 -15.67
N PRO A 481 17.83 -2.12 -16.02
CA PRO A 481 18.52 -1.24 -15.07
C PRO A 481 17.60 -0.19 -14.41
N GLU A 482 16.54 0.21 -15.12
CA GLU A 482 15.49 1.11 -14.69
C GLU A 482 14.39 0.41 -13.85
N GLY A 483 14.42 -0.92 -13.78
CA GLY A 483 13.48 -1.80 -13.06
C GLY A 483 13.84 -2.03 -11.58
N PHE A 484 13.63 -3.26 -11.10
CA PHE A 484 13.77 -3.67 -9.70
C PHE A 484 15.01 -4.55 -9.49
N GLU A 485 15.84 -4.20 -8.50
CA GLU A 485 17.13 -4.88 -8.26
C GLU A 485 16.98 -6.40 -8.07
N GLY A 486 17.71 -7.18 -8.86
CA GLY A 486 17.78 -8.64 -8.74
C GLY A 486 16.64 -9.41 -9.43
N VAL A 487 15.68 -8.73 -10.08
CA VAL A 487 14.67 -9.42 -10.90
C VAL A 487 15.30 -9.85 -12.22
N GLU A 488 15.19 -11.14 -12.56
CA GLU A 488 15.71 -11.72 -13.80
C GLU A 488 14.64 -11.79 -14.90
N ARG A 489 13.35 -11.77 -14.53
CA ARG A 489 12.22 -11.80 -15.48
C ARG A 489 11.04 -10.94 -15.03
N GLY A 490 10.76 -9.89 -15.81
CA GLY A 490 9.54 -9.11 -15.74
C GLY A 490 8.32 -9.78 -16.39
N TRP A 491 7.19 -9.09 -16.36
CA TRP A 491 5.91 -9.54 -16.92
C TRP A 491 6.04 -9.72 -18.44
N PRO A 492 5.60 -10.83 -19.06
CA PRO A 492 5.97 -11.14 -20.44
C PRO A 492 5.25 -10.32 -21.53
N GLU A 493 4.26 -9.48 -21.19
CA GLU A 493 3.46 -8.72 -22.16
C GLU A 493 3.30 -7.24 -21.76
N GLU A 494 3.41 -6.33 -22.73
CA GLU A 494 3.30 -4.89 -22.55
C GLU A 494 2.43 -4.27 -23.66
N TYR A 495 1.86 -3.08 -23.41
CA TYR A 495 1.31 -2.26 -24.48
C TYR A 495 2.43 -1.62 -25.31
N PRO A 496 2.34 -1.55 -26.66
CA PRO A 496 3.33 -0.85 -27.46
C PRO A 496 3.40 0.64 -27.08
N PRO A 497 4.59 1.28 -27.10
CA PRO A 497 4.79 2.66 -26.66
C PRO A 497 3.77 3.69 -27.20
N GLY A 498 3.16 4.42 -26.27
CA GLY A 498 2.17 5.46 -26.54
C GLY A 498 0.76 4.93 -26.86
N GLN A 499 0.46 3.67 -26.52
CA GLN A 499 -0.83 3.00 -26.75
C GLN A 499 -1.49 2.44 -25.47
N GLY A 500 -0.80 2.38 -24.34
CA GLY A 500 -1.38 1.94 -23.08
C GLY A 500 -2.29 3.00 -22.44
N ALA A 501 -3.15 2.56 -21.53
CA ALA A 501 -4.02 3.46 -20.78
C ALA A 501 -3.16 4.44 -19.95
N GLY A 502 -3.40 5.74 -20.09
CA GLY A 502 -2.59 6.76 -19.43
C GLY A 502 -1.18 6.99 -20.01
N GLU A 503 -0.76 6.25 -21.05
CA GLU A 503 0.64 6.15 -21.50
C GLU A 503 1.56 5.77 -20.29
N LEU A 504 1.19 4.68 -19.60
CA LEU A 504 1.81 4.19 -18.34
C LEU A 504 2.82 3.05 -18.55
N GLU A 505 2.89 2.47 -19.75
CA GLU A 505 3.79 1.38 -20.12
C GLU A 505 5.26 1.71 -19.84
N GLU A 506 5.80 2.79 -20.40
CA GLU A 506 7.19 3.24 -20.21
C GLU A 506 7.43 3.92 -18.84
N VAL A 507 6.58 3.74 -17.84
CA VAL A 507 6.69 4.42 -16.52
C VAL A 507 7.41 3.54 -15.50
N ARG A 508 8.53 4.03 -14.95
CA ARG A 508 9.43 3.22 -14.12
C ARG A 508 8.73 2.73 -12.85
N GLY A 509 8.58 1.41 -12.75
CA GLY A 509 7.93 0.74 -11.62
C GLY A 509 6.43 0.49 -11.78
N VAL A 510 5.85 0.68 -12.97
CA VAL A 510 4.44 0.31 -13.28
C VAL A 510 4.15 -1.16 -12.93
N LEU A 511 2.94 -1.45 -12.45
CA LEU A 511 2.46 -2.83 -12.24
C LEU A 511 1.43 -3.17 -13.32
N ASP A 512 1.82 -3.98 -14.30
CA ASP A 512 1.07 -4.28 -15.52
C ASP A 512 0.18 -5.52 -15.42
N GLY A 513 0.63 -6.52 -14.65
CA GLY A 513 0.23 -7.90 -14.85
C GLY A 513 0.07 -8.72 -13.56
N SER A 514 -0.81 -9.72 -13.59
CA SER A 514 -0.93 -10.73 -12.53
C SER A 514 -1.49 -12.03 -13.11
N PRO A 515 -1.02 -13.22 -12.68
CA PRO A 515 -1.45 -14.50 -13.24
C PRO A 515 -2.96 -14.74 -13.09
N LYS A 516 -3.55 -15.45 -14.05
CA LYS A 516 -5.01 -15.65 -14.14
C LYS A 516 -5.45 -16.96 -13.52
N GLU A 517 -6.75 -17.14 -13.41
CA GLU A 517 -7.38 -18.36 -12.88
C GLU A 517 -6.83 -19.64 -13.54
N ALA A 518 -6.63 -19.62 -14.87
CA ALA A 518 -6.09 -20.75 -15.62
C ALA A 518 -4.62 -21.07 -15.28
N SER A 519 -3.84 -20.09 -14.83
CA SER A 519 -2.44 -20.28 -14.41
C SER A 519 -2.33 -20.99 -13.05
N TYR A 520 -3.39 -21.00 -12.24
CA TYR A 520 -3.40 -21.60 -10.91
C TYR A 520 -4.05 -23.01 -10.92
N PRO A 521 -3.59 -23.97 -10.09
CA PRO A 521 -2.50 -23.85 -9.12
C PRO A 521 -1.11 -23.74 -9.77
N TYR A 522 -0.87 -24.40 -10.91
CA TYR A 522 0.34 -24.21 -11.71
C TYR A 522 0.13 -24.73 -13.14
N ASP A 523 -0.13 -23.81 -14.07
CA ASP A 523 0.02 -24.04 -15.51
C ASP A 523 0.85 -22.89 -16.12
N PRO A 524 2.16 -23.11 -16.41
CA PRO A 524 3.03 -22.09 -16.99
C PRO A 524 2.81 -21.89 -18.51
N ALA A 525 1.89 -22.63 -19.14
CA ALA A 525 1.48 -22.47 -20.52
C ALA A 525 0.07 -21.85 -20.66
N ALA A 526 -0.59 -21.53 -19.54
CA ALA A 526 -1.89 -20.88 -19.53
C ALA A 526 -1.84 -19.42 -20.03
N ASP A 527 -2.95 -18.97 -20.62
CA ASP A 527 -3.19 -17.57 -20.96
C ASP A 527 -3.09 -16.68 -19.70
N LEU A 528 -2.14 -15.74 -19.72
CA LEU A 528 -1.91 -14.76 -18.66
C LEU A 528 -2.90 -13.58 -18.74
N GLY A 529 -3.71 -13.53 -19.79
CA GLY A 529 -4.69 -12.49 -20.06
C GLY A 529 -4.04 -11.12 -20.25
N TYR A 530 -4.90 -10.09 -20.25
CA TYR A 530 -4.48 -8.75 -20.61
C TYR A 530 -3.51 -8.09 -19.60
N THR A 531 -2.50 -7.43 -20.14
CA THR A 531 -1.62 -6.45 -19.50
C THR A 531 -2.33 -5.08 -19.40
N GLU A 532 -2.26 -4.38 -18.26
CA GLU A 532 -2.87 -3.04 -18.04
C GLU A 532 -2.16 -2.36 -16.85
N GLY A 533 -1.12 -1.58 -17.11
CA GLY A 533 -0.51 -0.69 -16.10
C GLY A 533 -1.51 0.36 -15.61
N TRP A 534 -1.61 0.57 -14.29
CA TRP A 534 -2.63 1.46 -13.71
C TRP A 534 -2.19 2.12 -12.38
N VAL A 535 -2.36 3.45 -12.26
CA VAL A 535 -2.05 4.24 -11.05
C VAL A 535 -2.71 3.69 -9.78
N ALA A 536 -3.89 3.08 -9.90
CA ALA A 536 -4.59 2.48 -8.77
C ALA A 536 -3.85 1.26 -8.17
N PHE A 537 -3.07 0.52 -8.97
CA PHE A 537 -2.26 -0.61 -8.51
C PHE A 537 -1.01 -0.15 -7.76
N ASN A 538 -0.27 0.80 -8.33
CA ASN A 538 0.88 1.41 -7.67
C ASN A 538 0.47 2.18 -6.39
N SER A 539 -0.72 2.75 -6.33
CA SER A 539 -1.24 3.37 -5.10
C SER A 539 -1.60 2.35 -4.01
N ALA A 540 -2.14 1.18 -4.37
CA ALA A 540 -2.32 0.06 -3.45
C ALA A 540 -0.96 -0.51 -2.97
N TRP A 541 0.04 -0.57 -3.86
CA TRP A 541 1.42 -0.94 -3.50
C TRP A 541 2.04 0.05 -2.50
N ASN A 542 1.83 1.35 -2.69
CA ASN A 542 2.26 2.40 -1.76
C ASN A 542 1.63 2.23 -0.37
N ALA A 543 0.36 1.81 -0.28
CA ALA A 543 -0.27 1.48 1.00
C ALA A 543 0.44 0.29 1.68
N SER A 544 0.74 -0.77 0.95
CA SER A 544 1.47 -1.95 1.46
C SER A 544 2.89 -1.63 1.93
N LEU A 545 3.66 -0.87 1.15
CA LEU A 545 5.00 -0.41 1.56
C LEU A 545 4.93 0.42 2.86
N SER A 546 3.90 1.26 3.02
CA SER A 546 3.71 2.03 4.25
C SER A 546 3.44 1.14 5.49
N GLN A 547 2.60 0.12 5.37
CA GLN A 547 2.32 -0.79 6.48
C GLN A 547 3.50 -1.75 6.75
N LEU A 548 4.25 -2.16 5.71
CA LEU A 548 5.50 -2.90 5.85
C LEU A 548 6.51 -2.10 6.68
N ALA A 549 6.72 -0.82 6.35
CA ALA A 549 7.59 0.05 7.14
C ALA A 549 7.09 0.22 8.58
N SER A 550 5.78 0.34 8.80
CA SER A 550 5.21 0.48 10.14
C SER A 550 5.23 -0.81 10.98
N ASP A 551 5.28 -1.98 10.35
CA ASP A 551 5.44 -3.29 11.02
C ASP A 551 6.92 -3.66 11.25
N GLN A 552 7.83 -3.14 10.43
CA GLN A 552 9.28 -3.27 10.61
C GLN A 552 9.86 -2.24 11.61
N SER A 553 9.17 -1.14 11.86
CA SER A 553 9.68 -0.04 12.70
C SER A 553 9.53 -0.30 14.21
N VAL A 554 10.63 -0.54 14.92
CA VAL A 554 10.65 -0.90 16.35
C VAL A 554 11.64 -0.07 17.17
N MET A 555 11.10 0.74 18.08
CA MET A 555 11.89 1.41 19.12
C MET A 555 12.18 0.52 20.33
N ARG A 556 13.40 0.64 20.88
CA ARG A 556 13.81 0.10 22.19
C ARG A 556 14.85 1.02 22.85
N GLY A 557 14.80 1.12 24.17
CA GLY A 557 15.85 1.77 24.99
C GLY A 557 16.73 0.72 25.67
N TYR A 558 18.00 1.07 25.90
CA TYR A 558 19.03 0.24 26.52
C TYR A 558 19.92 1.11 27.43
N ARG A 559 20.78 0.49 28.26
CA ARG A 559 21.93 1.20 28.85
C ARG A 559 23.06 1.31 27.82
N ALA A 560 24.10 2.09 28.14
CA ALA A 560 25.31 2.24 27.32
C ALA A 560 26.00 0.91 26.94
N ASP A 561 25.84 -0.16 27.74
CA ASP A 561 26.33 -1.52 27.46
C ASP A 561 25.57 -2.25 26.35
N ARG A 562 24.36 -1.78 25.99
CA ARG A 562 23.42 -2.36 25.03
C ARG A 562 22.95 -3.78 25.40
N LEU A 563 23.09 -4.19 26.66
CA LEU A 563 22.77 -5.53 27.15
C LEU A 563 21.29 -5.68 27.54
N GLY A 564 20.45 -5.84 26.51
CA GLY A 564 19.01 -6.08 26.67
C GLY A 564 18.20 -4.81 26.86
N ALA A 565 16.95 -4.81 26.36
CA ALA A 565 16.10 -3.63 26.39
C ALA A 565 15.62 -3.34 27.82
N ILE A 566 15.74 -2.08 28.24
CA ILE A 566 15.37 -1.63 29.59
C ILE A 566 13.95 -1.05 29.64
N SER A 567 13.29 -1.25 30.77
CA SER A 567 12.04 -0.55 31.16
C SER A 567 12.28 0.53 32.22
N ARG A 568 13.48 0.59 32.81
CA ARG A 568 13.88 1.55 33.85
C ARG A 568 15.31 2.04 33.65
N ILE A 569 15.55 3.31 33.91
CA ILE A 569 16.86 3.99 33.88
C ILE A 569 16.97 4.95 35.07
N ALA A 570 18.13 5.08 35.70
CA ALA A 570 18.34 6.02 36.80
C ALA A 570 18.67 7.43 36.28
N VAL A 571 18.29 8.48 37.03
CA VAL A 571 18.64 9.87 36.69
C VAL A 571 20.15 10.02 36.56
N GLY A 572 20.61 10.44 35.38
CA GLY A 572 22.03 10.63 35.05
C GLY A 572 22.71 9.43 34.39
N GLU A 573 22.05 8.28 34.24
CA GLU A 573 22.53 7.21 33.35
C GLU A 573 22.40 7.63 31.87
N GLU A 574 23.24 7.07 31.00
CA GLU A 574 23.19 7.28 29.56
C GLU A 574 22.25 6.27 28.88
N LEU A 575 21.25 6.79 28.16
CA LEU A 575 20.24 6.02 27.45
C LEU A 575 20.75 5.69 26.04
N ALA A 576 21.04 4.43 25.76
CA ALA A 576 21.27 3.97 24.40
C ALA A 576 19.92 3.76 23.69
N VAL A 577 19.67 4.58 22.67
CA VAL A 577 18.46 4.58 21.84
C VAL A 577 18.69 3.65 20.66
N ARG A 578 17.79 2.68 20.46
CA ARG A 578 17.79 1.78 19.30
C ARG A 578 16.55 1.95 18.45
N LEU A 579 16.75 2.15 17.16
CA LEU A 579 15.73 2.10 16.12
C LEU A 579 15.98 0.89 15.21
N ARG A 580 14.93 0.10 14.95
CA ARG A 580 14.78 -0.63 13.68
C ARG A 580 13.78 0.13 12.82
N ALA A 581 14.08 0.32 11.54
CA ALA A 581 13.22 0.87 10.51
C ALA A 581 13.85 0.60 9.14
N PRO A 582 13.08 0.47 8.05
CA PRO A 582 13.64 0.25 6.72
C PRO A 582 14.24 1.54 6.16
N LEU A 583 15.49 1.77 6.55
CA LEU A 583 16.25 2.99 6.30
C LEU A 583 17.68 2.73 5.79
N ASN A 584 17.99 1.47 5.47
CA ASN A 584 19.10 1.09 4.60
C ASN A 584 18.53 1.05 3.17
N LEU A 585 18.51 2.20 2.52
CA LEU A 585 18.13 2.40 1.12
C LEU A 585 19.34 2.16 0.20
N ASP A 586 20.53 2.59 0.65
CA ASP A 586 21.81 2.22 0.06
C ASP A 586 22.51 1.13 0.90
N ALA A 587 22.62 -0.08 0.32
CA ALA A 587 23.28 -1.22 0.97
C ALA A 587 24.79 -1.01 1.20
N ALA A 588 25.44 -0.09 0.47
CA ALA A 588 26.86 0.23 0.61
C ALA A 588 27.16 1.29 1.70
N THR A 589 26.15 2.05 2.13
CA THR A 589 26.31 3.15 3.09
C THR A 589 25.73 2.79 4.46
N ALA A 590 26.38 3.27 5.54
CA ALA A 590 25.86 3.19 6.91
C ALA A 590 25.05 4.45 7.22
N GLU A 591 23.73 4.37 7.03
CA GLU A 591 22.80 5.51 7.01
C GLU A 591 22.43 6.05 8.41
N SER A 592 21.62 7.10 8.49
CA SER A 592 21.25 7.74 9.77
C SER A 592 19.84 8.33 9.79
N ALA A 593 19.17 8.25 10.93
CA ALA A 593 17.77 8.61 11.14
C ALA A 593 17.60 9.51 12.37
N VAL A 594 16.46 10.17 12.49
CA VAL A 594 16.13 11.14 13.54
C VAL A 594 15.06 10.57 14.46
N VAL A 595 15.47 10.18 15.66
CA VAL A 595 14.56 9.75 16.74
C VAL A 595 14.21 10.94 17.62
N ARG A 596 12.92 11.19 17.83
CA ARG A 596 12.46 12.16 18.83
C ARG A 596 12.35 11.49 20.20
N VAL A 597 12.99 12.06 21.20
CA VAL A 597 12.91 11.64 22.61
C VAL A 597 12.20 12.74 23.41
N THR A 598 11.40 12.36 24.41
CA THR A 598 10.61 13.31 25.21
C THR A 598 10.43 12.79 26.62
N GLY A 599 10.75 13.62 27.62
CA GLY A 599 10.51 13.35 29.04
C GLY A 599 9.12 13.86 29.47
N SER A 600 8.46 13.17 30.39
CA SER A 600 7.15 13.61 30.90
C SER A 600 7.20 14.92 31.69
N GLY A 601 8.38 15.37 32.14
CA GLY A 601 8.61 16.72 32.68
C GLY A 601 8.53 17.85 31.64
N GLY A 602 8.30 17.53 30.37
CA GLY A 602 8.13 18.50 29.26
C GLY A 602 9.36 18.70 28.39
N ASP A 603 10.48 18.05 28.71
CA ASP A 603 11.72 18.15 27.96
C ASP A 603 11.70 17.34 26.65
N VAL A 604 12.38 17.82 25.60
CA VAL A 604 12.32 17.22 24.26
C VAL A 604 13.69 17.28 23.58
N GLU A 605 14.24 16.11 23.26
CA GLU A 605 15.52 15.96 22.57
C GLU A 605 15.37 15.28 21.20
N THR A 606 16.31 15.59 20.30
CA THR A 606 16.34 15.07 18.93
C THR A 606 17.65 14.34 18.70
N VAL A 607 17.57 13.03 18.51
CA VAL A 607 18.73 12.13 18.49
C VAL A 607 18.95 11.57 17.10
N SER A 608 20.11 11.89 16.50
CA SER A 608 20.55 11.25 15.26
C SER A 608 21.10 9.85 15.57
N VAL A 609 20.36 8.81 15.18
CA VAL A 609 20.76 7.39 15.29
C VAL A 609 21.43 6.94 14.00
N ARG A 610 22.54 6.19 14.10
CA ARG A 610 23.30 5.70 12.95
C ARG A 610 23.28 4.18 12.86
N GLU A 611 23.20 3.66 11.65
CA GLU A 611 23.30 2.23 11.34
C GLU A 611 24.61 1.63 11.91
N ALA A 612 24.53 0.46 12.56
CA ALA A 612 25.70 -0.12 13.25
C ALA A 612 26.87 -0.44 12.31
N SER A 613 26.56 -0.80 11.07
CA SER A 613 27.42 -0.87 9.89
C SER A 613 26.55 -0.60 8.67
N ALA A 614 27.11 -0.54 7.46
CA ALA A 614 26.28 -0.64 6.26
C ALA A 614 25.57 -2.01 6.26
N SER A 615 24.33 -2.06 5.76
CA SER A 615 23.48 -3.27 5.78
C SER A 615 23.31 -3.90 7.18
N ALA A 616 23.01 -3.10 8.20
CA ALA A 616 22.63 -3.58 9.54
C ALA A 616 21.19 -3.20 9.92
N LEU A 617 20.47 -4.14 10.54
CA LEU A 617 19.07 -3.93 10.95
C LEU A 617 18.90 -2.81 12.00
N ASP A 618 19.90 -2.60 12.88
CA ASP A 618 19.78 -1.76 14.07
C ASP A 618 20.58 -0.44 13.95
N PHE A 619 19.86 0.67 14.07
CA PHE A 619 20.39 2.02 14.19
C PHE A 619 20.51 2.40 15.67
N TRP A 620 21.61 3.06 16.04
CA TRP A 620 21.95 3.37 17.43
C TRP A 620 22.43 4.80 17.63
N ALA A 621 22.12 5.37 18.80
CA ALA A 621 22.87 6.47 19.40
C ALA A 621 22.77 6.39 20.92
N ASN A 622 23.57 7.21 21.61
CA ASN A 622 23.51 7.36 23.05
C ASN A 622 23.04 8.80 23.38
N LEU A 623 22.09 8.93 24.29
CA LEU A 623 21.55 10.20 24.79
C LEU A 623 21.82 10.29 26.29
N ARG A 624 22.40 11.41 26.74
CA ARG A 624 22.61 11.65 28.17
C ARG A 624 21.29 12.02 28.82
N THR A 625 21.01 11.45 29.99
CA THR A 625 19.98 11.99 30.89
C THR A 625 20.64 12.88 31.95
N GLY A 626 19.86 13.76 32.58
CA GLY A 626 20.35 14.58 33.69
C GLY A 626 19.22 15.00 34.64
N ALA A 627 19.60 15.58 35.78
CA ALA A 627 18.66 16.27 36.67
C ALA A 627 18.64 17.77 36.34
N GLY A 628 17.46 18.38 36.30
CA GLY A 628 17.32 19.82 36.06
C GLY A 628 15.90 20.23 35.70
N ALA A 629 15.73 21.50 35.32
CA ALA A 629 14.56 21.94 34.57
C ALA A 629 14.81 21.68 33.06
N ALA A 630 13.74 21.39 32.31
CA ALA A 630 13.75 21.10 30.88
C ALA A 630 14.39 22.22 30.03
N ARG A 631 15.14 21.83 28.99
CA ARG A 631 15.89 22.69 28.06
C ARG A 631 15.91 22.06 26.65
N PRO A 632 14.77 22.01 25.95
CA PRO A 632 14.65 21.26 24.71
C PRO A 632 15.70 21.64 23.65
N GLY A 633 16.53 20.67 23.25
CA GLY A 633 17.58 20.81 22.25
C GLY A 633 18.97 21.15 22.81
N ASP A 634 19.24 20.97 24.09
CA ASP A 634 20.59 21.12 24.68
C ASP A 634 21.44 19.83 24.65
N GLY A 635 20.83 18.71 24.24
CA GLY A 635 21.51 17.42 24.05
C GLY A 635 21.59 16.55 25.31
N ILE A 636 20.97 16.99 26.41
CA ILE A 636 20.85 16.24 27.66
C ILE A 636 19.37 16.21 28.04
N LEU A 637 18.73 15.04 28.03
CA LEU A 637 17.34 14.96 28.45
C LEU A 637 17.22 15.13 29.97
N GLN A 638 16.70 16.27 30.43
CA GLN A 638 16.48 16.50 31.86
C GLN A 638 15.23 15.78 32.34
N THR A 639 15.38 15.04 33.45
CA THR A 639 14.33 14.18 34.00
C THR A 639 14.38 14.09 35.52
N ALA A 640 13.28 13.68 36.14
CA ALA A 640 13.16 13.42 37.58
C ALA A 640 12.70 11.98 37.88
N PRO A 641 12.97 11.44 39.08
CA PRO A 641 12.49 10.11 39.47
C PRO A 641 10.96 10.02 39.44
N GLY A 642 10.43 8.97 38.81
CA GLY A 642 9.00 8.78 38.56
C GLY A 642 8.50 9.28 37.20
N GLU A 643 9.31 10.05 36.46
CA GLU A 643 8.98 10.46 35.10
C GLU A 643 9.13 9.31 34.09
N THR A 644 8.64 9.54 32.86
CA THR A 644 8.81 8.62 31.74
C THR A 644 9.52 9.28 30.57
N ILE A 645 10.52 8.58 30.02
CA ILE A 645 11.18 8.93 28.76
C ILE A 645 10.51 8.14 27.65
N THR A 646 9.92 8.82 26.67
CA THR A 646 9.39 8.20 25.45
C THR A 646 10.31 8.50 24.27
N MET A 647 10.87 7.46 23.65
CA MET A 647 11.59 7.54 22.38
C MET A 647 10.62 7.15 21.25
N SER A 648 10.65 7.85 20.12
CA SER A 648 9.72 7.61 19.02
C SER A 648 10.29 7.92 17.63
N TYR A 649 9.85 7.13 16.65
CA TYR A 649 10.16 7.27 15.23
C TYR A 649 8.90 7.09 14.37
N GLY A 650 8.86 7.68 13.18
CA GLY A 650 7.65 7.83 12.38
C GLY A 650 6.68 8.85 12.99
N LEU A 651 5.58 9.12 12.28
CA LEU A 651 4.66 10.22 12.57
C LEU A 651 3.25 9.72 12.88
N ASP A 652 2.55 10.49 13.71
CA ASP A 652 1.15 10.29 14.11
C ASP A 652 0.76 8.82 14.45
N VAL A 653 -0.25 8.24 13.78
CA VAL A 653 -0.76 6.87 14.03
C VAL A 653 0.22 5.78 13.62
N TYR A 654 1.18 6.11 12.74
CA TYR A 654 2.22 5.21 12.26
C TYR A 654 3.47 5.23 13.13
N ARG A 655 3.61 6.24 14.00
CA ARG A 655 4.69 6.38 14.97
C ARG A 655 4.86 5.12 15.83
N THR A 656 6.05 4.55 15.76
CA THR A 656 6.54 3.53 16.69
C THR A 656 7.16 4.22 17.90
N ALA A 657 7.00 3.64 19.10
CA ALA A 657 7.47 4.26 20.33
C ALA A 657 7.84 3.22 21.39
N ALA A 658 8.76 3.59 22.28
CA ALA A 658 9.10 2.84 23.49
C ALA A 658 9.29 3.80 24.66
N THR A 659 8.90 3.35 25.86
CA THR A 659 8.92 4.17 27.08
C THR A 659 9.75 3.51 28.16
N VAL A 660 10.55 4.31 28.87
CA VAL A 660 11.41 3.89 29.99
C VAL A 660 11.06 4.76 31.20
N THR A 661 10.83 4.16 32.37
CA THR A 661 10.58 4.90 33.62
C THR A 661 11.88 5.35 34.26
N VAL A 662 11.95 6.61 34.66
CA VAL A 662 13.10 7.18 35.36
C VAL A 662 13.02 6.84 36.85
N VAL A 663 14.10 6.33 37.43
CA VAL A 663 14.20 5.98 38.85
C VAL A 663 15.27 6.81 39.56
N ALA A 664 15.22 6.85 40.89
CA ALA A 664 16.30 7.44 41.68
C ALA A 664 17.64 6.70 41.45
N PRO A 665 18.79 7.39 41.53
CA PRO A 665 20.09 6.73 41.53
C PRO A 665 20.18 5.62 42.59
N THR A 666 20.74 4.47 42.21
CA THR A 666 21.14 3.45 43.17
C THR A 666 22.35 3.95 43.96
N THR A 667 22.17 4.09 45.28
CA THR A 667 23.17 4.48 46.28
C THR A 667 24.14 3.35 46.60
#